data_AF-A0A8T2ZTM3-F1
#
_entry.id   AF-A0A8T2ZTM3-F1
#
_cell.length_a   1.000
_cell.length_b   1.000
_cell.length_c   1.000
_cell.angle_alpha   90.00
_cell.angle_beta   90.00
_cell.angle_gamma   90.00
#
_symmetry.space_group_name_H-M   'P 1'
#
loop_
_entity.id
_entity.type
_entity.pdbx_description
1 polymer ?
#
loop_
_entity_poly.entity_id
_entity_poly.type
_entity_poly.pdbx_seq_one_letter_code
_entity_poly.pdbx_strand_id
1 'polypeptide(L)'
;MGLSLNIDVSARSFYEPILVTEFVAKYFTLRDLSRPLSDQDRVKVKRALRGIKVEISYRDYARSFKVTGISNLPVDKTMFTLDDKKTKVSVHQYFWDRYNIGLKYTSLPPLQAGTDAKPIYLPMELCKIAGGQRYTKKLNERQVTALLRATCQRPSARENSIKEMVGHNDYSRNVLVRNEFGIQVKEELTSVDARVLPAPMLKYHDTGREARVDPHLGQWNMINKKMVNGGRIDFWTCVNFSTRVQRDLPFEFCRQLMDMCNSKGMEFHPDPIIQIHSADSKYIEKALHDVHKKCTAKLANQKGKQLQLLIIILPDFSGSYGKIKRICETELGIVSQCCQPLQAKKLSKQYLENVALKINVKAGGRNTVLNDAIQRRIPNVTDFPTIIFGADVTHPQPGEDSSPSIAAVVASMDWPEVTKYRGLVSAQAHREEIIQDLYKKYQDPQKGLVHSGMIRELFIAFRRSTGQKPHRIIFYRDGVSEGQFSQVLLHEMQAIREACGTLEEGYCPRVTFVVVQKRHHTRFFPADHNKRDLTDKSGNILPGTVVDSKICHPTEFDFYLNSHAGIQGTSRPTHYHVLFDENNFTADGLQTLTNNLCYTYARCTRSVSIVPPAYYAHLAAFRARYYIEDVTSDSGSTGATGRSVEARSLPVVKENVKDVMFYC
;
A
#
# COMPACT_ATOMS: atom_id res chain seq x y z
N MET A 1 32.55 11.67 -10.70
CA MET A 1 31.38 11.75 -11.60
C MET A 1 30.74 13.11 -11.36
N GLY A 2 30.30 13.81 -12.41
CA GLY A 2 29.65 15.13 -12.29
C GLY A 2 28.14 15.01 -12.05
N LEU A 3 27.39 16.05 -12.42
CA LEU A 3 25.93 16.05 -12.40
C LEU A 3 25.36 14.89 -13.23
N SER A 4 24.28 14.28 -12.75
CA SER A 4 23.60 13.17 -13.44
C SER A 4 22.17 13.56 -13.82
N LEU A 5 21.77 13.28 -15.06
CA LEU A 5 20.41 13.45 -15.55
C LEU A 5 19.68 12.10 -15.49
N ASN A 6 18.73 11.96 -14.56
CA ASN A 6 17.96 10.72 -14.39
C ASN A 6 16.70 10.74 -15.26
N ILE A 7 16.65 9.85 -16.26
CA ILE A 7 15.52 9.72 -17.19
C ILE A 7 14.89 8.33 -17.06
N ASP A 8 13.57 8.29 -16.91
CA ASP A 8 12.79 7.05 -16.87
C ASP A 8 11.49 7.22 -17.68
N VAL A 9 11.03 6.14 -18.28
CA VAL A 9 9.75 6.11 -19.00
C VAL A 9 8.59 5.89 -18.04
N SER A 10 7.48 6.61 -18.27
CA SER A 10 6.27 6.48 -17.47
C SER A 10 5.00 6.58 -18.32
N ALA A 11 3.93 5.96 -17.84
CA ALA A 11 2.62 6.03 -18.47
C ALA A 11 1.58 6.59 -17.48
N ARG A 12 0.62 7.34 -18.03
CA ARG A 12 -0.50 7.93 -17.30
C ARG A 12 -1.76 7.85 -18.15
N SER A 13 -2.91 7.80 -17.48
CA SER A 13 -4.21 7.80 -18.15
C SER A 13 -4.64 9.24 -18.44
N PHE A 14 -5.14 9.47 -19.65
CA PHE A 14 -5.69 10.73 -20.12
C PHE A 14 -7.13 10.52 -20.60
N TYR A 15 -7.94 11.58 -20.55
CA TYR A 15 -9.22 11.57 -21.23
C TYR A 15 -9.00 11.57 -22.74
N GLU A 16 -9.75 10.72 -23.44
CA GLU A 16 -9.75 10.64 -24.90
C GLU A 16 -10.43 11.90 -25.48
N PRO A 17 -9.83 12.59 -26.47
CA PRO A 17 -10.40 13.81 -27.05
C PRO A 17 -11.51 13.47 -28.06
N ILE A 18 -12.64 12.97 -27.57
CA ILE A 18 -13.82 12.56 -28.35
C ILE A 18 -15.03 13.47 -28.08
N LEU A 19 -16.09 13.35 -28.89
CA LEU A 19 -17.34 14.06 -28.63
C LEU A 19 -17.93 13.63 -27.29
N VAL A 20 -18.58 14.55 -26.57
CA VAL A 20 -19.20 14.23 -25.28
C VAL A 20 -20.31 13.21 -25.45
N THR A 21 -21.08 13.24 -26.54
CA THR A 21 -22.07 12.21 -26.88
C THR A 21 -21.43 10.82 -27.07
N GLU A 22 -20.31 10.73 -27.77
CA GLU A 22 -19.55 9.47 -27.94
C GLU A 22 -19.01 8.96 -26.60
N PHE A 23 -18.48 9.85 -25.76
CA PHE A 23 -18.06 9.51 -24.40
C PHE A 23 -19.24 8.94 -23.61
N VAL A 24 -20.41 9.59 -23.65
CA VAL A 24 -21.59 9.11 -22.95
C VAL A 24 -22.04 7.72 -23.46
N ALA A 25 -22.10 7.52 -24.78
CA ALA A 25 -22.45 6.22 -25.37
C ALA A 25 -21.47 5.11 -24.98
N LYS A 26 -20.15 5.38 -25.10
CA LYS A 26 -19.07 4.42 -24.87
C LYS A 26 -18.97 3.97 -23.41
N TYR A 27 -19.07 4.91 -22.46
CA TYR A 27 -18.80 4.63 -21.04
C TYR A 27 -20.04 4.31 -20.20
N PHE A 28 -21.24 4.65 -20.68
CA PHE A 28 -22.50 4.31 -20.01
C PHE A 28 -23.31 3.25 -20.76
N THR A 29 -22.76 2.66 -21.83
CA THR A 29 -23.37 1.58 -22.62
C THR A 29 -24.78 1.92 -23.12
N LEU A 30 -25.01 3.20 -23.42
CA LEU A 30 -26.26 3.69 -23.95
C LEU A 30 -26.26 3.48 -25.46
N ARG A 31 -27.06 2.52 -25.93
CA ARG A 31 -27.19 2.18 -27.36
C ARG A 31 -27.98 3.23 -28.15
N ASP A 32 -28.88 3.93 -27.47
CA ASP A 32 -29.78 4.90 -28.07
C ASP A 32 -29.75 6.21 -27.26
N LEU A 33 -29.08 7.22 -27.80
CA LEU A 33 -28.99 8.57 -27.23
C LEU A 33 -30.20 9.45 -27.59
N SER A 34 -31.15 8.96 -28.38
CA SER A 34 -32.38 9.70 -28.70
C SER A 34 -33.39 9.68 -27.54
N ARG A 35 -33.18 8.85 -26.52
CA ARG A 35 -34.01 8.77 -25.32
C ARG A 35 -33.42 9.56 -24.15
N PRO A 36 -34.26 10.08 -23.23
CA PRO A 36 -33.79 10.70 -22.00
C PRO A 36 -32.94 9.73 -21.16
N LEU A 37 -31.92 10.27 -20.50
CA LEU A 37 -31.13 9.51 -19.54
C LEU A 37 -31.98 9.13 -18.32
N SER A 38 -31.82 7.90 -17.82
CA SER A 38 -32.35 7.54 -16.50
C SER A 38 -31.71 8.43 -15.42
N ASP A 39 -32.39 8.64 -14.28
CA ASP A 39 -31.80 9.43 -13.19
C ASP A 39 -30.49 8.84 -12.67
N GLN A 40 -30.39 7.52 -12.63
CA GLN A 40 -29.16 6.83 -12.24
C GLN A 40 -28.01 7.15 -13.22
N ASP A 41 -28.26 7.07 -14.52
CA ASP A 41 -27.21 7.33 -15.51
C ASP A 41 -26.88 8.81 -15.62
N ARG A 42 -27.87 9.70 -15.46
CA ARG A 42 -27.67 11.15 -15.37
C ARG A 42 -26.72 11.51 -14.22
N VAL A 43 -26.92 10.93 -13.02
CA VAL A 43 -26.01 11.14 -11.88
C VAL A 43 -24.60 10.62 -12.18
N LYS A 44 -24.47 9.45 -12.81
CA LYS A 44 -23.16 8.89 -13.18
C LYS A 44 -22.45 9.75 -14.24
N VAL A 45 -23.15 10.19 -15.28
CA VAL A 45 -22.64 11.09 -16.34
C VAL A 45 -22.20 12.42 -15.74
N LYS A 46 -23.04 13.03 -14.90
CA LYS A 46 -22.70 14.25 -14.15
C LYS A 46 -21.39 14.07 -13.38
N ARG A 47 -21.27 12.98 -12.63
CA ARG A 47 -20.06 12.68 -11.84
C ARG A 47 -18.84 12.44 -12.71
N ALA A 48 -18.99 11.85 -13.88
CA ALA A 48 -17.89 11.58 -14.80
C ALA A 48 -17.37 12.87 -15.43
N LEU A 49 -18.26 13.71 -15.96
CA LEU A 49 -17.93 14.93 -16.72
C LEU A 49 -17.57 16.13 -15.84
N ARG A 50 -18.02 16.19 -14.59
CA ARG A 50 -17.71 17.30 -13.68
C ARG A 50 -16.20 17.48 -13.53
N GLY A 51 -15.76 18.72 -13.76
CA GLY A 51 -14.37 19.16 -13.69
C GLY A 51 -13.56 19.03 -14.98
N ILE A 52 -14.09 18.33 -15.99
CA ILE A 52 -13.44 18.16 -17.30
C ILE A 52 -13.62 19.44 -18.13
N LYS A 53 -12.60 19.81 -18.92
CA LYS A 53 -12.70 20.86 -19.94
C LYS A 53 -13.22 20.29 -21.25
N VAL A 54 -14.17 20.99 -21.86
CA VAL A 54 -14.71 20.68 -23.19
C VAL A 54 -14.50 21.85 -24.13
N GLU A 55 -14.23 21.57 -25.39
CA GLU A 55 -14.10 22.53 -26.48
C GLU A 55 -15.38 22.52 -27.31
N ILE A 56 -15.86 23.71 -27.70
CA ILE A 56 -17.02 23.83 -28.59
C ILE A 56 -16.60 23.57 -30.04
N SER A 57 -17.44 22.85 -30.79
CA SER A 57 -17.16 22.47 -32.18
C SER A 57 -17.86 23.31 -33.25
N TYR A 58 -18.69 24.28 -32.85
CA TYR A 58 -19.56 25.05 -33.76
C TYR A 58 -19.10 26.49 -34.03
N ARG A 59 -17.85 26.84 -33.64
CA ARG A 59 -17.23 28.15 -33.90
C ARG A 59 -15.81 27.96 -34.41
N ASP A 60 -15.32 28.91 -35.21
CA ASP A 60 -13.97 28.86 -35.81
C ASP A 60 -12.82 28.94 -34.77
N TYR A 61 -13.11 29.45 -33.57
CA TYR A 61 -12.18 29.49 -32.45
C TYR A 61 -12.56 28.46 -31.38
N ALA A 62 -11.61 27.57 -31.06
CA ALA A 62 -11.74 26.55 -30.02
C ALA A 62 -11.79 27.18 -28.62
N ARG A 63 -12.99 27.56 -28.18
CA ARG A 63 -13.22 28.03 -26.81
C ARG A 63 -13.44 26.82 -25.90
N SER A 64 -12.67 26.74 -24.81
CA SER A 64 -12.82 25.70 -23.81
C SER A 64 -13.63 26.15 -22.60
N PHE A 65 -14.41 25.23 -22.03
CA PHE A 65 -15.25 25.44 -20.85
C PHE A 65 -15.03 24.31 -19.85
N LYS A 66 -14.89 24.66 -18.56
CA LYS A 66 -14.87 23.66 -17.48
C LYS A 66 -16.31 23.28 -17.12
N VAL A 67 -16.63 22.00 -17.24
CA VAL A 67 -17.94 21.45 -16.90
C VAL A 67 -18.13 21.48 -15.39
N THR A 68 -19.17 22.14 -14.91
CA THR A 68 -19.57 22.20 -13.49
C THR A 68 -20.66 21.18 -13.17
N GLY A 69 -21.47 20.82 -14.16
CA GLY A 69 -22.56 19.85 -14.02
C GLY A 69 -23.23 19.51 -15.35
N ILE A 70 -24.43 18.94 -15.26
CA ILE A 70 -25.36 18.75 -16.38
C ILE A 70 -26.76 19.12 -15.88
N SER A 71 -27.61 19.62 -16.77
CA SER A 71 -28.98 19.99 -16.44
C SER A 71 -29.81 18.79 -15.93
N ASN A 72 -30.83 19.07 -15.12
CA ASN A 72 -31.84 18.09 -14.76
C ASN A 72 -32.88 17.90 -15.87
N LEU A 73 -32.98 18.86 -16.80
CA LEU A 73 -33.91 18.86 -17.91
C LEU A 73 -33.18 18.57 -19.23
N PRO A 74 -33.85 17.97 -20.22
CA PRO A 74 -33.33 17.87 -21.57
C PRO A 74 -33.09 19.25 -22.23
N VAL A 75 -32.39 19.26 -23.38
CA VAL A 75 -32.03 20.48 -24.11
C VAL A 75 -33.25 21.27 -24.58
N ASP A 76 -34.31 20.60 -25.04
CA ASP A 76 -35.56 21.24 -25.50
C ASP A 76 -36.33 21.94 -24.35
N LYS A 77 -36.19 21.44 -23.12
CA LYS A 77 -36.87 21.95 -21.92
C LYS A 77 -36.00 22.81 -21.01
N THR A 78 -34.69 22.84 -21.22
CA THR A 78 -33.78 23.67 -20.42
C THR A 78 -33.89 25.11 -20.90
N MET A 79 -34.43 25.98 -20.04
CA MET A 79 -34.63 27.41 -20.34
C MET A 79 -33.51 28.26 -19.74
N PHE A 80 -33.12 29.33 -20.44
CA PHE A 80 -32.22 30.36 -19.90
C PHE A 80 -32.62 31.74 -20.44
N THR A 81 -32.21 32.80 -19.73
CA THR A 81 -32.50 34.19 -20.11
C THR A 81 -31.36 34.73 -20.97
N LEU A 82 -31.69 35.38 -22.08
CA LEU A 82 -30.73 36.04 -22.97
C LEU A 82 -30.11 37.29 -22.31
N ASP A 83 -29.09 37.86 -22.96
CA ASP A 83 -28.36 39.03 -22.44
C ASP A 83 -29.25 40.28 -22.28
N ASP A 84 -30.41 40.32 -22.95
CA ASP A 84 -31.46 41.34 -22.78
C ASP A 84 -32.20 41.27 -21.43
N LYS A 85 -31.90 40.23 -20.61
CA LYS A 85 -32.49 39.92 -19.30
C LYS A 85 -34.02 39.75 -19.29
N LYS A 86 -34.67 39.69 -20.46
CA LYS A 86 -36.14 39.63 -20.59
C LYS A 86 -36.60 38.39 -21.34
N THR A 87 -35.89 38.03 -22.41
CA THR A 87 -36.28 36.93 -23.27
C THR A 87 -35.79 35.61 -22.68
N LYS A 88 -36.73 34.73 -22.31
CA LYS A 88 -36.44 33.35 -21.93
C LYS A 88 -36.61 32.44 -23.15
N VAL A 89 -35.56 31.71 -23.49
CA VAL A 89 -35.56 30.76 -24.60
C VAL A 89 -35.06 29.40 -24.14
N SER A 90 -35.46 28.33 -24.82
CA SER A 90 -34.86 27.02 -24.58
C SER A 90 -33.47 26.94 -25.22
N VAL A 91 -32.63 26.04 -24.71
CA VAL A 91 -31.31 25.78 -25.32
C VAL A 91 -31.49 25.34 -26.77
N HIS A 92 -32.47 24.48 -27.06
CA HIS A 92 -32.79 24.08 -28.45
C HIS A 92 -33.10 25.28 -29.35
N GLN A 93 -34.05 26.12 -28.93
CA GLN A 93 -34.49 27.27 -29.72
C GLN A 93 -33.36 28.27 -29.96
N TYR A 94 -32.54 28.53 -28.94
CA TYR A 94 -31.39 29.42 -29.07
C TYR A 94 -30.40 28.95 -30.14
N PHE A 95 -30.07 27.66 -30.16
CA PHE A 95 -29.12 27.12 -31.13
C PHE A 95 -29.68 27.08 -32.56
N TRP A 96 -30.99 26.85 -32.69
CA TRP A 96 -31.71 26.98 -33.95
C TRP A 96 -31.69 28.42 -34.47
N ASP A 97 -32.17 29.38 -33.69
CA ASP A 97 -32.33 30.77 -34.14
C ASP A 97 -31.00 31.50 -34.33
N ARG A 98 -30.03 31.29 -33.43
CA ARG A 98 -28.78 32.07 -33.41
C ARG A 98 -27.71 31.50 -34.31
N TYR A 99 -27.63 30.18 -34.45
CA TYR A 99 -26.56 29.49 -35.18
C TYR A 99 -27.06 28.63 -36.33
N ASN A 100 -28.37 28.52 -36.55
CA ASN A 100 -28.98 27.65 -37.56
C ASN A 100 -28.56 26.17 -37.39
N ILE A 101 -28.49 25.70 -36.15
CA ILE A 101 -28.08 24.32 -35.81
C ILE A 101 -29.28 23.52 -35.33
N GLY A 102 -29.66 22.49 -36.11
CA GLY A 102 -30.61 21.47 -35.71
C GLY A 102 -29.96 20.40 -34.81
N LEU A 103 -30.35 20.38 -33.54
CA LEU A 103 -29.80 19.44 -32.55
C LEU A 103 -30.45 18.06 -32.72
N LYS A 104 -29.64 17.00 -32.84
CA LYS A 104 -30.12 15.64 -33.05
C LYS A 104 -30.55 14.97 -31.74
N TYR A 105 -29.90 15.32 -30.63
CA TYR A 105 -30.08 14.65 -29.34
C TYR A 105 -30.78 15.55 -28.32
N THR A 106 -31.97 16.04 -28.66
CA THR A 106 -32.73 17.02 -27.86
C THR A 106 -33.18 16.49 -26.50
N SER A 107 -33.33 15.17 -26.35
CA SER A 107 -33.69 14.48 -25.12
C SER A 107 -32.54 14.35 -24.10
N LEU A 108 -31.28 14.59 -24.53
CA LEU A 108 -30.15 14.63 -23.62
C LEU A 108 -30.12 15.97 -22.86
N PRO A 109 -29.62 16.00 -21.61
CA PRO A 109 -29.42 17.26 -20.90
C PRO A 109 -28.21 18.03 -21.45
N PRO A 110 -28.24 19.37 -21.52
CA PRO A 110 -27.04 20.14 -21.80
C PRO A 110 -26.04 20.06 -20.64
N LEU A 111 -24.76 20.20 -20.96
CA LEU A 111 -23.70 20.45 -19.99
C LEU A 111 -23.91 21.82 -19.36
N GLN A 112 -23.56 21.93 -18.08
CA GLN A 112 -23.49 23.20 -17.36
C GLN A 112 -22.03 23.60 -17.20
N ALA A 113 -21.75 24.88 -17.48
CA ALA A 113 -20.49 25.56 -17.22
C ALA A 113 -20.78 26.97 -16.65
N GLY A 114 -19.73 27.73 -16.33
CA GLY A 114 -19.90 29.06 -15.72
C GLY A 114 -20.18 28.98 -14.22
N THR A 115 -20.74 30.06 -13.66
CA THR A 115 -21.10 30.16 -12.24
C THR A 115 -22.60 29.94 -12.05
N ASP A 116 -23.04 29.63 -10.83
CA ASP A 116 -24.47 29.48 -10.54
C ASP A 116 -25.27 30.77 -10.82
N ALA A 117 -24.62 31.94 -10.68
CA ALA A 117 -25.20 33.24 -11.02
C ALA A 117 -25.30 33.51 -12.53
N LYS A 118 -24.42 32.90 -13.35
CA LYS A 118 -24.41 33.02 -14.81
C LYS A 118 -24.12 31.66 -15.45
N PRO A 119 -25.11 30.74 -15.45
CA PRO A 119 -24.93 29.41 -16.00
C PRO A 119 -24.81 29.47 -17.52
N ILE A 120 -23.93 28.62 -18.06
CA ILE A 120 -23.75 28.41 -19.49
C ILE A 120 -24.22 26.99 -19.80
N TYR A 121 -25.13 26.85 -20.76
CA TYR A 121 -25.67 25.57 -21.19
C TYR A 121 -25.12 25.19 -22.56
N LEU A 122 -24.48 24.03 -22.65
CA LEU A 122 -23.83 23.55 -23.87
C LEU A 122 -24.43 22.19 -24.27
N PRO A 123 -25.06 22.05 -25.45
CA PRO A 123 -25.50 20.75 -25.94
C PRO A 123 -24.32 19.77 -26.04
N MET A 124 -24.51 18.54 -25.55
CA MET A 124 -23.44 17.52 -25.52
C MET A 124 -22.89 17.22 -26.92
N GLU A 125 -23.74 17.26 -27.94
CA GLU A 125 -23.34 16.96 -29.33
C GLU A 125 -22.46 18.03 -29.98
N LEU A 126 -22.39 19.22 -29.37
CA LEU A 126 -21.57 20.34 -29.82
C LEU A 126 -20.30 20.53 -28.98
N CYS A 127 -20.00 19.57 -28.11
CA CYS A 127 -18.86 19.60 -27.20
C CYS A 127 -17.93 18.42 -27.44
N LYS A 128 -16.63 18.70 -27.57
CA LYS A 128 -15.55 17.73 -27.60
C LYS A 128 -14.76 17.78 -26.30
N ILE A 129 -14.34 16.65 -25.74
CA ILE A 129 -13.43 16.66 -24.59
C ILE A 129 -12.07 17.22 -25.03
N ALA A 130 -11.55 18.22 -24.30
CA ALA A 130 -10.26 18.82 -24.63
C ALA A 130 -9.11 17.80 -24.44
N GLY A 131 -8.15 17.78 -25.36
CA GLY A 131 -6.99 16.89 -25.31
C GLY A 131 -6.04 17.17 -24.14
N GLY A 132 -5.16 16.22 -23.84
CA GLY A 132 -4.10 16.40 -22.82
C GLY A 132 -4.57 16.45 -21.37
N GLN A 133 -5.85 16.19 -21.10
CA GLN A 133 -6.39 16.19 -19.74
C GLN A 133 -6.11 14.88 -19.02
N ARG A 134 -5.31 14.93 -17.95
CA ARG A 134 -5.00 13.76 -17.13
C ARG A 134 -6.25 13.23 -16.43
N TYR A 135 -6.44 11.91 -16.47
CA TYR A 135 -7.43 11.21 -15.66
C TYR A 135 -6.91 11.02 -14.23
N THR A 136 -7.56 11.65 -13.25
CA THR A 136 -7.13 11.66 -11.85
C THR A 136 -7.92 10.72 -10.94
N LYS A 137 -9.06 10.20 -11.41
CA LYS A 137 -9.92 9.28 -10.64
C LYS A 137 -9.33 7.87 -10.65
N LYS A 138 -9.79 7.03 -9.73
CA LYS A 138 -9.38 5.61 -9.65
C LYS A 138 -9.86 4.85 -10.89
N LEU A 139 -8.93 4.18 -11.57
CA LEU A 139 -9.24 3.27 -12.67
C LEU A 139 -9.97 2.03 -12.16
N ASN A 140 -10.88 1.49 -12.96
CA ASN A 140 -11.50 0.20 -12.65
C ASN A 140 -10.52 -0.96 -12.88
N GLU A 141 -10.82 -2.16 -12.36
CA GLU A 141 -9.91 -3.32 -12.43
C GLU A 141 -9.50 -3.71 -13.86
N ARG A 142 -10.42 -3.59 -14.82
CA ARG A 142 -10.14 -3.87 -16.24
C ARG A 142 -9.16 -2.86 -16.82
N GLN A 143 -9.36 -1.57 -16.54
CA GLN A 143 -8.48 -0.49 -16.96
C GLN A 143 -7.10 -0.60 -16.30
N VAL A 144 -7.04 -0.93 -15.00
CA VAL A 144 -5.77 -1.19 -14.30
C VAL A 144 -5.04 -2.37 -14.95
N THR A 145 -5.74 -3.46 -15.23
CA THR A 145 -5.15 -4.65 -15.88
C THR A 145 -4.63 -4.32 -17.28
N ALA A 146 -5.40 -3.57 -18.07
CA ALA A 146 -4.98 -3.13 -19.41
C ALA A 146 -3.75 -2.21 -19.34
N LEU A 147 -3.74 -1.24 -18.43
CA LEU A 147 -2.60 -0.35 -18.20
C LEU A 147 -1.36 -1.14 -17.77
N LEU A 148 -1.50 -2.09 -16.84
CA LEU A 148 -0.39 -2.95 -16.41
C LEU A 148 0.15 -3.78 -17.57
N ARG A 149 -0.72 -4.39 -18.40
CA ARG A 149 -0.28 -5.14 -19.58
C ARG A 149 0.46 -4.28 -20.60
N ALA A 150 -0.02 -3.05 -20.84
CA ALA A 150 0.59 -2.14 -21.80
C ALA A 150 1.93 -1.54 -21.33
N THR A 151 2.15 -1.45 -20.02
CA THR A 151 3.30 -0.71 -19.43
C THR A 151 4.34 -1.61 -18.77
N CYS A 152 4.04 -2.88 -18.56
CA CYS A 152 4.94 -3.85 -17.94
C CYS A 152 6.01 -4.30 -18.93
N GLN A 153 7.08 -3.50 -19.05
CA GLN A 153 8.22 -3.78 -19.92
C GLN A 153 9.31 -4.55 -19.16
N ARG A 154 9.81 -5.62 -19.80
CA ARG A 154 11.02 -6.33 -19.37
C ARG A 154 12.24 -5.39 -19.45
N PRO A 155 13.33 -5.67 -18.72
CA PRO A 155 14.47 -4.77 -18.59
C PRO A 155 15.07 -4.31 -19.92
N SER A 156 15.39 -5.23 -20.84
CA SER A 156 15.91 -4.88 -22.17
C SER A 156 14.97 -3.95 -22.96
N ALA A 157 13.67 -4.26 -22.98
CA ALA A 157 12.70 -3.43 -23.70
C ALA A 157 12.57 -2.03 -23.09
N ARG A 158 12.60 -1.93 -21.75
CA ARG A 158 12.55 -0.65 -21.06
C ARG A 158 13.83 0.16 -21.27
N GLU A 159 14.99 -0.49 -21.23
CA GLU A 159 16.28 0.14 -21.52
C GLU A 159 16.28 0.75 -22.92
N ASN A 160 15.79 0.01 -23.92
CA ASN A 160 15.65 0.51 -25.28
C ASN A 160 14.69 1.70 -25.36
N SER A 161 13.51 1.64 -24.71
CA SER A 161 12.59 2.79 -24.66
C SER A 161 13.21 4.03 -24.01
N ILE A 162 14.09 3.86 -23.01
CA ILE A 162 14.83 4.98 -22.41
C ILE A 162 15.84 5.55 -23.40
N LYS A 163 16.62 4.69 -24.08
CA LYS A 163 17.58 5.13 -25.12
C LYS A 163 16.91 5.86 -26.27
N GLU A 164 15.78 5.35 -26.75
CA GLU A 164 14.96 6.02 -27.77
C GLU A 164 14.46 7.40 -27.29
N MET A 165 14.01 7.52 -26.04
CA MET A 165 13.58 8.79 -25.46
C MET A 165 14.73 9.80 -25.35
N VAL A 166 15.91 9.36 -24.92
CA VAL A 166 17.10 10.22 -24.85
C VAL A 166 17.49 10.73 -26.24
N GLY A 167 17.51 9.84 -27.24
CA GLY A 167 17.78 10.20 -28.63
C GLY A 167 16.73 11.15 -29.22
N HIS A 168 15.45 10.96 -28.89
CA HIS A 168 14.37 11.84 -29.34
C HIS A 168 14.44 13.25 -28.73
N ASN A 169 14.84 13.35 -27.46
CA ASN A 169 14.97 14.64 -26.78
C ASN A 169 16.15 15.48 -27.28
N ASP A 170 17.18 14.82 -27.84
CA ASP A 170 18.34 15.43 -28.52
C ASP A 170 18.95 16.62 -27.75
N TYR A 171 19.15 16.43 -26.43
CA TYR A 171 19.66 17.48 -25.53
C TYR A 171 21.01 18.04 -26.01
N SER A 172 21.83 17.20 -26.66
CA SER A 172 23.14 17.53 -27.22
C SER A 172 23.09 18.59 -28.34
N ARG A 173 21.97 18.68 -29.07
CA ARG A 173 21.78 19.66 -30.16
C ARG A 173 20.80 20.78 -29.81
N ASN A 174 20.19 20.72 -28.63
CA ASN A 174 19.29 21.76 -28.17
C ASN A 174 20.07 23.08 -27.97
N VAL A 175 19.70 24.11 -28.74
CA VAL A 175 20.35 25.43 -28.74
C VAL A 175 20.44 26.03 -27.35
N LEU A 176 19.36 25.95 -26.55
CA LEU A 176 19.34 26.50 -25.20
C LEU A 176 20.30 25.73 -24.29
N VAL A 177 20.22 24.39 -24.29
CA VAL A 177 21.04 23.56 -23.39
C VAL A 177 22.54 23.72 -23.69
N ARG A 178 22.91 23.63 -24.97
CA ARG A 178 24.31 23.61 -25.39
C ARG A 178 24.93 25.01 -25.49
N ASN A 179 24.25 25.96 -26.14
CA ASN A 179 24.87 27.24 -26.49
C ASN A 179 24.71 28.26 -25.35
N GLU A 180 23.52 28.35 -24.75
CA GLU A 180 23.25 29.35 -23.71
C GLU A 180 23.78 28.90 -22.33
N PHE A 181 23.55 27.64 -21.96
CA PHE A 181 23.95 27.11 -20.65
C PHE A 181 25.28 26.35 -20.66
N GLY A 182 25.87 26.07 -21.83
CA GLY A 182 27.13 25.34 -21.95
C GLY A 182 27.07 23.88 -21.46
N ILE A 183 25.88 23.29 -21.35
CA ILE A 183 25.69 21.93 -20.80
C ILE A 183 25.84 20.90 -21.91
N GLN A 184 26.58 19.83 -21.61
CA GLN A 184 26.69 18.65 -22.47
C GLN A 184 26.10 17.45 -21.74
N VAL A 185 25.15 16.78 -22.39
CA VAL A 185 24.48 15.59 -21.84
C VAL A 185 24.99 14.37 -22.59
N LYS A 186 25.55 13.40 -21.87
CA LYS A 186 25.95 12.12 -22.46
C LYS A 186 24.69 11.30 -22.79
N GLU A 187 24.58 10.80 -24.02
CA GLU A 187 23.44 9.99 -24.47
C GLU A 187 23.49 8.54 -23.98
N GLU A 188 24.68 8.05 -23.65
CA GLU A 188 24.89 6.71 -23.11
C GLU A 188 24.50 6.63 -21.63
N LEU A 189 23.89 5.51 -21.26
CA LEU A 189 23.62 5.20 -19.85
C LEU A 189 24.94 5.11 -19.07
N THR A 190 24.90 5.60 -17.83
CA THR A 190 26.03 5.50 -16.91
C THR A 190 26.32 4.05 -16.52
N SER A 191 27.52 3.56 -16.81
CA SER A 191 28.00 2.26 -16.34
C SER A 191 28.43 2.34 -14.87
N VAL A 192 27.78 1.53 -14.04
CA VAL A 192 28.05 1.45 -12.60
C VAL A 192 28.60 0.08 -12.24
N ASP A 193 29.56 0.07 -11.32
CA ASP A 193 30.05 -1.16 -10.73
C ASP A 193 29.08 -1.57 -9.62
N ALA A 194 28.71 -2.85 -9.61
CA ALA A 194 27.75 -3.38 -8.66
C ALA A 194 28.30 -4.66 -8.05
N ARG A 195 27.92 -4.92 -6.79
CA ARG A 195 28.24 -6.15 -6.07
C ARG A 195 26.96 -6.96 -5.88
N VAL A 196 27.04 -8.29 -5.92
CA VAL A 196 25.90 -9.16 -5.62
C VAL A 196 26.15 -9.80 -4.27
N LEU A 197 25.42 -9.36 -3.25
CA LEU A 197 25.48 -9.93 -1.91
C LEU A 197 24.94 -11.37 -1.93
N PRO A 198 25.58 -12.31 -1.22
CA PRO A 198 25.08 -13.67 -1.10
C PRO A 198 23.73 -13.68 -0.36
N ALA A 199 22.90 -14.67 -0.68
CA ALA A 199 21.69 -14.93 0.12
C ALA A 199 22.10 -15.48 1.50
N PRO A 200 21.37 -15.11 2.57
CA PRO A 200 21.63 -15.69 3.88
C PRO A 200 21.15 -17.14 3.95
N MET A 201 21.87 -17.96 4.70
CA MET A 201 21.38 -19.29 5.08
C MET A 201 20.19 -19.16 6.03
N LEU A 202 19.07 -19.80 5.68
CA LEU A 202 17.86 -19.80 6.49
C LEU A 202 17.75 -21.08 7.31
N LYS A 203 17.29 -20.96 8.55
CA LYS A 203 17.03 -22.08 9.45
C LYS A 203 15.52 -22.34 9.56
N TYR A 204 15.18 -23.62 9.48
CA TYR A 204 13.88 -24.23 9.74
C TYR A 204 14.02 -25.25 10.89
N HIS A 205 12.91 -25.86 11.31
CA HIS A 205 12.91 -26.80 12.44
C HIS A 205 13.63 -28.12 12.11
N ASP A 206 14.32 -28.69 13.10
CA ASP A 206 15.17 -29.90 12.93
C ASP A 206 14.39 -31.19 12.64
N THR A 207 13.09 -31.22 12.95
CA THR A 207 12.21 -32.36 12.62
C THR A 207 11.68 -32.34 11.19
N GLY A 208 12.00 -31.29 10.41
CA GLY A 208 11.85 -31.33 8.96
C GLY A 208 12.89 -32.25 8.31
N ARG A 209 12.62 -32.75 7.11
CA ARG A 209 13.62 -33.46 6.32
C ARG A 209 14.78 -32.54 5.92
N GLU A 210 14.49 -31.24 5.76
CA GLU A 210 15.46 -30.18 5.55
C GLU A 210 15.32 -29.13 6.65
N ALA A 211 16.36 -28.96 7.46
CA ALA A 211 16.38 -27.99 8.56
C ALA A 211 17.05 -26.67 8.18
N ARG A 212 17.73 -26.60 7.03
CA ARG A 212 18.37 -25.40 6.51
C ARG A 212 18.10 -25.28 5.02
N VAL A 213 18.09 -24.05 4.51
CA VAL A 213 17.96 -23.79 3.08
C VAL A 213 18.81 -22.61 2.68
N ASP A 214 19.50 -22.77 1.55
CA ASP A 214 20.17 -21.70 0.83
C ASP A 214 19.22 -21.16 -0.25
N PRO A 215 18.69 -19.93 -0.11
CA PRO A 215 17.80 -19.35 -1.10
C PRO A 215 18.49 -19.16 -2.45
N HIS A 216 17.88 -19.68 -3.51
CA HIS A 216 18.40 -19.50 -4.86
C HIS A 216 17.66 -18.38 -5.59
N LEU A 217 18.39 -17.38 -6.08
CA LEU A 217 17.83 -16.21 -6.77
C LEU A 217 16.66 -15.57 -5.98
N GLY A 218 16.86 -15.37 -4.68
CA GLY A 218 15.88 -14.74 -3.79
C GLY A 218 14.62 -15.57 -3.55
N GLN A 219 14.64 -16.89 -3.80
CA GLN A 219 13.47 -17.76 -3.73
C GLN A 219 13.79 -19.10 -3.07
N TRP A 220 12.81 -19.63 -2.34
CA TRP A 220 12.81 -21.00 -1.83
C TRP A 220 11.36 -21.48 -1.65
N ASN A 221 11.15 -22.68 -1.10
CA ASN A 221 9.84 -23.24 -0.82
C ASN A 221 9.83 -23.96 0.54
N MET A 222 8.64 -24.35 1.02
CA MET A 222 8.48 -25.10 2.27
C MET A 222 8.44 -26.63 2.06
N ILE A 223 8.81 -27.14 0.88
CA ILE A 223 8.90 -28.60 0.67
C ILE A 223 9.97 -29.14 1.62
N ASN A 224 9.70 -30.29 2.24
CA ASN A 224 10.57 -30.96 3.22
C ASN A 224 10.85 -30.18 4.52
N LYS A 225 10.27 -29.00 4.71
CA LYS A 225 10.56 -28.10 5.84
C LYS A 225 9.38 -27.99 6.80
N LYS A 226 9.69 -27.78 8.08
CA LYS A 226 8.76 -27.39 9.13
C LYS A 226 9.17 -26.04 9.70
N MET A 227 8.20 -25.18 9.99
CA MET A 227 8.41 -23.84 10.53
C MET A 227 9.20 -23.91 11.84
N VAL A 228 10.10 -22.95 12.08
CA VAL A 228 11.01 -22.94 13.25
C VAL A 228 10.24 -23.04 14.56
N ASN A 229 9.14 -22.32 14.69
CA ASN A 229 8.21 -22.47 15.80
C ASN A 229 6.78 -22.43 15.25
N GLY A 230 6.09 -23.56 15.35
CA GLY A 230 4.65 -23.63 15.12
C GLY A 230 3.89 -22.92 16.24
N GLY A 231 2.97 -22.04 15.88
CA GLY A 231 1.96 -21.52 16.79
C GLY A 231 0.96 -22.63 17.14
N ARG A 232 0.45 -22.56 18.37
CA ARG A 232 -0.59 -23.46 18.87
C ARG A 232 -1.96 -22.81 18.78
N ILE A 233 -2.90 -23.49 18.12
CA ILE A 233 -4.27 -23.05 17.92
C ILE A 233 -5.21 -24.14 18.46
N ASP A 234 -5.62 -23.97 19.71
CA ASP A 234 -6.60 -24.82 20.40
C ASP A 234 -8.03 -24.39 20.08
N PHE A 235 -8.29 -23.08 19.99
CA PHE A 235 -9.64 -22.53 19.85
C PHE A 235 -9.78 -21.75 18.55
N TRP A 236 -10.47 -22.37 17.58
CA TRP A 236 -10.74 -21.77 16.29
C TRP A 236 -12.13 -22.11 15.78
N THR A 237 -12.62 -21.35 14.81
CA THR A 237 -13.82 -21.71 14.03
C THR A 237 -13.77 -21.02 12.65
N CYS A 238 -14.77 -21.30 11.81
CA CYS A 238 -14.89 -20.73 10.48
C CYS A 238 -16.29 -20.15 10.23
N VAL A 239 -16.34 -18.99 9.57
CA VAL A 239 -17.57 -18.38 9.04
C VAL A 239 -17.46 -18.24 7.53
N ASN A 240 -18.48 -18.73 6.82
CA ASN A 240 -18.59 -18.59 5.37
C ASN A 240 -19.66 -17.55 5.01
N PHE A 241 -19.28 -16.53 4.25
CA PHE A 241 -20.20 -15.52 3.70
C PHE A 241 -20.43 -15.68 2.19
N SER A 242 -19.76 -16.61 1.52
CA SER A 242 -19.97 -16.88 0.10
C SER A 242 -21.18 -17.78 -0.10
N THR A 243 -22.04 -17.41 -1.05
CA THR A 243 -23.21 -18.20 -1.46
C THR A 243 -22.94 -19.03 -2.71
N ARG A 244 -21.83 -18.76 -3.41
CA ARG A 244 -21.43 -19.44 -4.66
C ARG A 244 -20.56 -20.68 -4.45
N VAL A 245 -20.19 -20.97 -3.21
CA VAL A 245 -19.43 -22.17 -2.83
C VAL A 245 -20.37 -23.32 -2.47
N GLN A 246 -19.93 -24.56 -2.73
CA GLN A 246 -20.68 -25.75 -2.32
C GLN A 246 -20.80 -25.81 -0.80
N ARG A 247 -21.89 -26.39 -0.27
CA ARG A 247 -22.19 -26.43 1.16
C ARG A 247 -21.07 -27.07 1.99
N ASP A 248 -20.41 -28.09 1.45
CA ASP A 248 -19.35 -28.83 2.14
C ASP A 248 -17.95 -28.21 1.99
N LEU A 249 -17.78 -27.23 1.08
CA LEU A 249 -16.48 -26.62 0.80
C LEU A 249 -15.83 -26.01 2.05
N PRO A 250 -16.54 -25.25 2.93
CA PRO A 250 -15.90 -24.68 4.11
C PRO A 250 -15.30 -25.73 5.04
N PHE A 251 -15.94 -26.89 5.18
CA PHE A 251 -15.45 -28.00 5.99
C PHE A 251 -14.20 -28.62 5.38
N GLU A 252 -14.26 -28.97 4.10
CA GLU A 252 -13.12 -29.57 3.39
C GLU A 252 -11.92 -28.61 3.30
N PHE A 253 -12.18 -27.33 3.06
CA PHE A 253 -11.16 -26.29 3.05
C PHE A 253 -10.46 -26.17 4.41
N CYS A 254 -11.23 -26.09 5.50
CA CYS A 254 -10.64 -26.00 6.84
C CYS A 254 -9.84 -27.25 7.18
N ARG A 255 -10.37 -28.45 6.86
CA ARG A 255 -9.68 -29.72 7.08
C ARG A 255 -8.32 -29.76 6.38
N GLN A 256 -8.27 -29.49 5.07
CA GLN A 256 -7.01 -29.47 4.34
C GLN A 256 -6.05 -28.37 4.80
N LEU A 257 -6.58 -27.22 5.22
CA LEU A 257 -5.76 -26.14 5.77
C LEU A 257 -5.12 -26.54 7.10
N MET A 258 -5.86 -27.22 7.98
CA MET A 258 -5.33 -27.73 9.24
C MET A 258 -4.28 -28.81 9.01
N ASP A 259 -4.55 -29.76 8.12
CA ASP A 259 -3.56 -30.78 7.72
C ASP A 259 -2.29 -30.12 7.21
N MET A 260 -2.42 -29.06 6.41
CA MET A 260 -1.28 -28.27 5.94
C MET A 260 -0.54 -27.60 7.12
N CYS A 261 -1.23 -26.88 8.02
CA CYS A 261 -0.63 -26.25 9.19
C CYS A 261 0.16 -27.27 10.05
N ASN A 262 -0.46 -28.41 10.37
CA ASN A 262 0.15 -29.49 11.14
C ASN A 262 1.36 -30.10 10.41
N SER A 263 1.26 -30.34 9.09
CA SER A 263 2.38 -30.83 8.28
C SER A 263 3.59 -29.89 8.29
N LYS A 264 3.36 -28.58 8.48
CA LYS A 264 4.39 -27.55 8.58
C LYS A 264 4.84 -27.26 10.01
N GLY A 265 4.41 -28.07 10.99
CA GLY A 265 4.91 -28.03 12.36
C GLY A 265 4.11 -27.14 13.32
N MET A 266 2.91 -26.67 12.93
CA MET A 266 1.97 -26.05 13.87
C MET A 266 1.26 -27.11 14.73
N GLU A 267 0.73 -26.69 15.88
CA GLU A 267 -0.19 -27.49 16.68
C GLU A 267 -1.61 -26.94 16.49
N PHE A 268 -2.34 -27.49 15.52
CA PHE A 268 -3.67 -27.02 15.15
C PHE A 268 -4.72 -28.06 15.54
N HIS A 269 -5.63 -27.69 16.46
CA HIS A 269 -6.68 -28.56 16.96
C HIS A 269 -7.64 -28.99 15.83
N PRO A 270 -7.94 -30.29 15.68
CA PRO A 270 -8.71 -30.81 14.54
C PRO A 270 -10.16 -30.31 14.52
N ASP A 271 -10.77 -30.16 15.69
CA ASP A 271 -12.18 -29.76 15.80
C ASP A 271 -12.33 -28.26 16.08
N PRO A 272 -13.26 -27.57 15.40
CA PRO A 272 -13.58 -26.19 15.71
C PRO A 272 -14.40 -26.10 17.01
N ILE A 273 -14.21 -25.02 17.78
CA ILE A 273 -14.89 -24.83 19.06
C ILE A 273 -16.42 -24.77 18.91
N ILE A 274 -16.89 -24.21 17.81
CA ILE A 274 -18.29 -24.22 17.39
C ILE A 274 -18.37 -24.68 15.93
N GLN A 275 -19.51 -25.25 15.54
CA GLN A 275 -19.74 -25.72 14.18
C GLN A 275 -19.51 -24.59 13.17
N ILE A 276 -18.84 -24.92 12.06
CA ILE A 276 -18.64 -24.01 10.93
C ILE A 276 -19.99 -23.52 10.44
N HIS A 277 -20.14 -22.20 10.37
CA HIS A 277 -21.42 -21.55 10.09
C HIS A 277 -21.37 -20.77 8.77
N SER A 278 -22.44 -20.88 7.97
CA SER A 278 -22.64 -20.01 6.81
C SER A 278 -23.66 -18.92 7.15
N ALA A 279 -23.33 -17.67 6.86
CA ALA A 279 -24.16 -16.51 7.15
C ALA A 279 -24.37 -15.63 5.91
N ASP A 280 -25.49 -14.92 5.83
CA ASP A 280 -25.71 -13.93 4.77
C ASP A 280 -24.76 -12.73 4.97
N SER A 281 -24.06 -12.38 3.91
CA SER A 281 -23.19 -11.21 3.79
C SER A 281 -23.85 -9.87 4.19
N LYS A 282 -25.18 -9.75 4.18
CA LYS A 282 -25.91 -8.57 4.69
C LYS A 282 -25.79 -8.40 6.20
N TYR A 283 -25.55 -9.49 6.93
CA TYR A 283 -25.51 -9.52 8.39
C TYR A 283 -24.11 -9.87 8.94
N ILE A 284 -23.04 -9.46 8.25
CA ILE A 284 -21.64 -9.72 8.66
C ILE A 284 -21.40 -9.39 10.13
N GLU A 285 -21.81 -8.20 10.56
CA GLU A 285 -21.56 -7.72 11.92
C GLU A 285 -22.25 -8.59 12.96
N LYS A 286 -23.56 -8.81 12.79
CA LYS A 286 -24.33 -9.72 13.64
C LYS A 286 -23.71 -11.11 13.70
N ALA A 287 -23.32 -11.68 12.56
CA ALA A 287 -22.70 -12.99 12.49
C ALA A 287 -21.37 -13.06 13.26
N LEU A 288 -20.53 -12.02 13.16
CA LEU A 288 -19.26 -11.96 13.91
C LEU A 288 -19.49 -11.85 15.43
N HIS A 289 -20.44 -11.00 15.86
CA HIS A 289 -20.82 -10.89 17.27
C HIS A 289 -21.42 -12.19 17.82
N ASP A 290 -22.29 -12.86 17.04
CA ASP A 290 -22.91 -14.13 17.44
C ASP A 290 -21.85 -15.23 17.60
N VAL A 291 -20.88 -15.30 16.68
CA VAL A 291 -19.76 -16.25 16.75
C VAL A 291 -18.90 -15.97 17.98
N HIS A 292 -18.54 -14.71 18.22
CA HIS A 292 -17.78 -14.32 19.40
C HIS A 292 -18.52 -14.71 20.69
N LYS A 293 -19.81 -14.34 20.81
CA LYS A 293 -20.64 -14.66 21.97
C LYS A 293 -20.72 -16.17 22.24
N LYS A 294 -20.95 -16.99 21.20
CA LYS A 294 -21.02 -18.45 21.32
C LYS A 294 -19.68 -19.06 21.75
N CYS A 295 -18.57 -18.58 21.19
CA CYS A 295 -17.24 -19.05 21.58
C CYS A 295 -16.91 -18.67 23.03
N THR A 296 -17.17 -17.42 23.43
CA THR A 296 -16.98 -16.95 24.80
C THR A 296 -17.83 -17.74 25.80
N ALA A 297 -19.09 -18.04 25.47
CA ALA A 297 -19.94 -18.88 26.30
C ALA A 297 -19.39 -20.31 26.48
N LYS A 298 -18.85 -20.93 25.42
CA LYS A 298 -18.20 -22.25 25.52
C LYS A 298 -16.90 -22.23 26.32
N LEU A 299 -16.18 -21.10 26.31
CA LEU A 299 -14.92 -20.93 27.04
C LEU A 299 -15.08 -20.33 28.43
N ALA A 300 -16.30 -20.01 28.87
CA ALA A 300 -16.55 -19.32 30.14
C ALA A 300 -15.94 -20.05 31.36
N ASN A 301 -15.91 -21.39 31.32
CA ASN A 301 -15.35 -22.21 32.38
C ASN A 301 -13.81 -22.36 32.31
N GLN A 302 -13.16 -21.84 31.26
CA GLN A 302 -11.72 -21.91 31.07
C GLN A 302 -11.10 -20.51 31.24
N LYS A 303 -10.64 -20.21 32.46
CA LYS A 303 -10.05 -18.90 32.79
C LYS A 303 -8.92 -18.52 31.81
N GLY A 304 -9.00 -17.32 31.25
CA GLY A 304 -7.98 -16.76 30.36
C GLY A 304 -7.94 -17.35 28.95
N LYS A 305 -8.88 -18.24 28.57
CA LYS A 305 -8.99 -18.77 27.21
C LYS A 305 -9.98 -17.95 26.39
N GLN A 306 -9.64 -17.74 25.13
CA GLN A 306 -10.47 -17.03 24.15
C GLN A 306 -10.31 -17.66 22.77
N LEU A 307 -11.18 -17.28 21.83
CA LEU A 307 -11.03 -17.65 20.43
C LEU A 307 -9.69 -17.11 19.89
N GLN A 308 -8.81 -18.00 19.44
CA GLN A 308 -7.47 -17.65 18.96
C GLN A 308 -7.45 -17.33 17.47
N LEU A 309 -8.29 -18.01 16.67
CA LEU A 309 -8.35 -17.77 15.23
C LEU A 309 -9.78 -17.89 14.69
N LEU A 310 -10.19 -16.90 13.90
CA LEU A 310 -11.39 -16.96 13.08
C LEU A 310 -11.04 -17.03 11.59
N ILE A 311 -11.33 -18.16 10.96
CA ILE A 311 -11.22 -18.32 9.51
C ILE A 311 -12.48 -17.73 8.86
N ILE A 312 -12.31 -16.91 7.83
CA ILE A 312 -13.44 -16.26 7.17
C ILE A 312 -13.36 -16.49 5.67
N ILE A 313 -14.34 -17.19 5.10
CA ILE A 313 -14.52 -17.20 3.64
C ILE A 313 -15.35 -15.96 3.30
N LEU A 314 -14.73 -15.04 2.54
CA LEU A 314 -15.30 -13.73 2.25
C LEU A 314 -16.58 -13.82 1.40
N PRO A 315 -17.42 -12.77 1.38
CA PRO A 315 -18.48 -12.64 0.37
C PRO A 315 -17.95 -12.68 -1.07
N ASP A 316 -18.82 -12.98 -2.02
CA ASP A 316 -18.49 -13.04 -3.45
C ASP A 316 -18.26 -11.65 -4.11
N PHE A 317 -18.43 -10.57 -3.33
CA PHE A 317 -18.20 -9.18 -3.75
C PHE A 317 -17.12 -8.50 -2.90
N SER A 318 -16.46 -7.49 -3.47
CA SER A 318 -15.42 -6.70 -2.81
C SER A 318 -15.98 -5.67 -1.84
N GLY A 319 -15.20 -5.27 -0.83
CA GLY A 319 -15.52 -4.14 0.07
C GLY A 319 -15.87 -4.55 1.51
N SER A 320 -16.16 -5.83 1.75
CA SER A 320 -16.45 -6.36 3.09
C SER A 320 -15.22 -6.58 3.97
N TYR A 321 -14.03 -6.68 3.37
CA TYR A 321 -12.79 -6.99 4.09
C TYR A 321 -12.47 -5.98 5.19
N GLY A 322 -12.62 -4.67 4.89
CA GLY A 322 -12.32 -3.61 5.85
C GLY A 322 -13.23 -3.68 7.09
N LYS A 323 -14.54 -3.77 6.86
CA LYS A 323 -15.56 -3.95 7.91
C LYS A 323 -15.27 -5.16 8.80
N ILE A 324 -14.99 -6.33 8.20
CA ILE A 324 -14.65 -7.55 8.94
C ILE A 324 -13.40 -7.33 9.82
N LYS A 325 -12.35 -6.73 9.25
CA LYS A 325 -11.10 -6.49 9.98
C LYS A 325 -11.28 -5.51 11.13
N ARG A 326 -12.00 -4.41 10.93
CA ARG A 326 -12.34 -3.46 11.99
C ARG A 326 -13.03 -4.16 13.15
N ILE A 327 -14.18 -4.81 12.89
CA ILE A 327 -14.97 -5.47 13.94
C ILE A 327 -14.13 -6.51 14.70
N CYS A 328 -13.42 -7.39 13.98
CA CYS A 328 -12.58 -8.39 14.62
C CYS A 328 -11.48 -7.76 15.50
N GLU A 329 -10.76 -6.76 15.00
CA GLU A 329 -9.49 -6.33 15.61
C GLU A 329 -9.68 -5.20 16.64
N THR A 330 -10.72 -4.38 16.51
CA THR A 330 -10.95 -3.19 17.36
C THR A 330 -12.13 -3.36 18.32
N GLU A 331 -13.12 -4.19 17.98
CA GLU A 331 -14.32 -4.38 18.79
C GLU A 331 -14.26 -5.70 19.55
N LEU A 332 -13.99 -6.82 18.86
CA LEU A 332 -14.08 -8.19 19.40
C LEU A 332 -12.76 -8.77 19.91
N GLY A 333 -11.61 -8.23 19.49
CA GLY A 333 -10.30 -8.78 19.84
C GLY A 333 -10.06 -10.18 19.27
N ILE A 334 -10.46 -10.43 18.02
CA ILE A 334 -10.31 -11.71 17.34
C ILE A 334 -9.25 -11.57 16.24
N VAL A 335 -8.25 -12.46 16.26
CA VAL A 335 -7.33 -12.60 15.13
C VAL A 335 -8.03 -13.37 14.01
N SER A 336 -8.13 -12.75 12.83
CA SER A 336 -8.85 -13.34 11.69
C SER A 336 -7.99 -13.61 10.45
N GLN A 337 -8.32 -14.69 9.75
CA GLN A 337 -7.73 -15.07 8.46
C GLN A 337 -8.82 -15.14 7.39
N CYS A 338 -8.88 -14.08 6.57
CA CYS A 338 -9.82 -14.00 5.45
C CYS A 338 -9.28 -14.73 4.21
N CYS A 339 -10.15 -15.48 3.54
CA CYS A 339 -9.87 -16.29 2.36
C CYS A 339 -10.86 -15.91 1.25
N GLN A 340 -10.33 -15.69 0.04
CA GLN A 340 -11.15 -15.42 -1.13
C GLN A 340 -11.88 -16.69 -1.57
N PRO A 341 -13.20 -16.66 -1.83
CA PRO A 341 -13.98 -17.86 -2.19
C PRO A 341 -13.40 -18.61 -3.38
N LEU A 342 -12.99 -17.86 -4.42
CA LEU A 342 -12.40 -18.43 -5.64
C LEU A 342 -11.06 -19.14 -5.41
N GLN A 343 -10.30 -18.75 -4.38
CA GLN A 343 -9.04 -19.41 -4.04
C GLN A 343 -9.27 -20.59 -3.09
N ALA A 344 -10.18 -20.44 -2.12
CA ALA A 344 -10.60 -21.52 -1.24
C ALA A 344 -11.16 -22.71 -2.03
N LYS A 345 -11.96 -22.44 -3.08
CA LYS A 345 -12.53 -23.47 -3.98
C LYS A 345 -11.48 -24.31 -4.71
N LYS A 346 -10.28 -23.76 -4.96
CA LYS A 346 -9.23 -24.48 -5.72
C LYS A 346 -8.50 -25.53 -4.90
N LEU A 347 -8.51 -25.41 -3.56
CA LEU A 347 -7.79 -26.32 -2.66
C LEU A 347 -6.31 -26.53 -3.08
N SER A 348 -5.68 -25.47 -3.61
CA SER A 348 -4.29 -25.54 -4.08
C SER A 348 -3.35 -25.68 -2.90
N LYS A 349 -2.49 -26.70 -2.91
CA LYS A 349 -1.46 -26.91 -1.87
C LYS A 349 -0.59 -25.68 -1.64
N GLN A 350 -0.18 -24.99 -2.71
CA GLN A 350 0.61 -23.77 -2.60
C GLN A 350 -0.17 -22.62 -1.93
N TYR A 351 -1.47 -22.51 -2.21
CA TYR A 351 -2.32 -21.52 -1.54
C TYR A 351 -2.46 -21.84 -0.05
N LEU A 352 -2.76 -23.10 0.30
CA LEU A 352 -2.88 -23.54 1.69
C LEU A 352 -1.57 -23.32 2.46
N GLU A 353 -0.43 -23.64 1.86
CA GLU A 353 0.90 -23.42 2.44
C GLU A 353 1.15 -21.93 2.71
N ASN A 354 0.85 -21.06 1.75
CA ASN A 354 0.98 -19.61 1.94
C ASN A 354 0.01 -19.08 3.00
N VAL A 355 -1.20 -19.63 3.12
CA VAL A 355 -2.15 -19.27 4.18
C VAL A 355 -1.62 -19.76 5.54
N ALA A 356 -1.07 -20.96 5.62
CA ALA A 356 -0.47 -21.51 6.84
C ALA A 356 0.68 -20.64 7.36
N LEU A 357 1.56 -20.14 6.47
CA LEU A 357 2.62 -19.18 6.85
C LEU A 357 2.05 -17.94 7.57
N LYS A 358 0.91 -17.42 7.09
CA LYS A 358 0.26 -16.23 7.66
C LYS A 358 -0.44 -16.55 8.99
N ILE A 359 -1.07 -17.71 9.08
CA ILE A 359 -1.71 -18.18 10.30
C ILE A 359 -0.67 -18.39 11.40
N ASN A 360 0.49 -18.97 11.07
CA ASN A 360 1.53 -19.23 12.06
C ASN A 360 2.01 -17.96 12.78
N VAL A 361 2.32 -16.90 12.03
CA VAL A 361 2.75 -15.62 12.64
C VAL A 361 1.62 -14.87 13.35
N LYS A 362 0.37 -15.08 12.93
CA LYS A 362 -0.81 -14.59 13.64
C LYS A 362 -1.08 -15.34 14.95
N ALA A 363 -0.61 -16.57 15.07
CA ALA A 363 -0.61 -17.36 16.28
C ALA A 363 0.68 -17.19 17.12
N GLY A 364 1.54 -16.22 16.76
CA GLY A 364 2.78 -15.93 17.47
C GLY A 364 3.95 -16.88 17.16
N GLY A 365 3.82 -17.74 16.16
CA GLY A 365 4.87 -18.63 15.66
C GLY A 365 5.94 -17.90 14.82
N ARG A 366 7.01 -18.61 14.47
CA ARG A 366 8.10 -18.15 13.59
C ARG A 366 8.25 -19.10 12.41
N ASN A 367 8.16 -18.57 11.20
CA ASN A 367 8.22 -19.39 9.99
C ASN A 367 9.67 -19.82 9.69
N THR A 368 10.58 -18.87 9.68
CA THR A 368 11.99 -19.02 9.34
C THR A 368 12.80 -18.02 10.15
N VAL A 369 14.08 -18.29 10.39
CA VAL A 369 15.02 -17.36 11.01
C VAL A 369 16.34 -17.37 10.23
N LEU A 370 17.13 -16.31 10.37
CA LEU A 370 18.49 -16.30 9.83
C LEU A 370 19.37 -17.24 10.65
N ASN A 371 20.09 -18.15 9.99
CA ASN A 371 20.99 -19.07 10.68
C ASN A 371 22.06 -18.32 11.50
N ASP A 372 22.56 -17.21 10.96
CA ASP A 372 23.55 -16.37 11.63
C ASP A 372 23.00 -15.63 12.85
N ALA A 373 21.68 -15.39 12.92
CA ALA A 373 21.08 -14.80 14.10
C ALA A 373 21.13 -15.76 15.30
N ILE A 374 20.86 -17.06 15.07
CA ILE A 374 20.98 -18.11 16.09
C ILE A 374 22.43 -18.24 16.54
N GLN A 375 23.37 -18.19 15.61
CA GLN A 375 24.80 -18.33 15.88
C GLN A 375 25.46 -17.05 16.42
N ARG A 376 24.68 -15.97 16.62
CA ARG A 376 25.16 -14.65 17.03
C ARG A 376 26.27 -14.08 16.15
N ARG A 377 26.15 -14.25 14.84
CA ARG A 377 27.12 -13.81 13.82
C ARG A 377 26.62 -12.63 12.99
N ILE A 378 25.63 -11.88 13.49
CA ILE A 378 25.19 -10.63 12.86
C ILE A 378 25.72 -9.47 13.70
N PRO A 379 26.79 -8.79 13.26
CA PRO A 379 27.36 -7.64 13.97
C PRO A 379 26.32 -6.55 14.20
N ASN A 380 26.48 -5.82 15.30
CA ASN A 380 25.59 -4.73 15.73
C ASN A 380 24.12 -5.12 15.99
N VAL A 381 23.77 -6.40 15.87
CA VAL A 381 22.40 -6.90 16.09
C VAL A 381 22.37 -8.00 17.14
N THR A 382 23.23 -9.02 17.01
CA THR A 382 23.16 -10.25 17.83
C THR A 382 24.17 -10.28 18.97
N ASP A 383 25.11 -9.36 18.99
CA ASP A 383 26.16 -9.18 20.00
C ASP A 383 25.63 -8.46 21.25
N PHE A 384 24.73 -7.48 21.08
CA PHE A 384 24.00 -6.84 22.18
C PHE A 384 22.50 -6.78 21.88
N PRO A 385 21.62 -6.71 22.91
CA PRO A 385 20.18 -6.55 22.72
C PRO A 385 19.88 -5.38 21.79
N THR A 386 19.38 -5.68 20.61
CA THR A 386 19.14 -4.70 19.54
C THR A 386 17.69 -4.80 19.11
N ILE A 387 17.02 -3.66 19.01
CA ILE A 387 15.65 -3.57 18.51
C ILE A 387 15.65 -2.93 17.13
N ILE A 388 14.93 -3.54 16.20
CA ILE A 388 14.80 -3.04 14.82
C ILE A 388 13.37 -2.54 14.62
N PHE A 389 13.26 -1.26 14.28
CA PHE A 389 12.02 -0.58 13.97
C PHE A 389 11.80 -0.48 12.47
N GLY A 390 10.53 -0.45 12.09
CA GLY A 390 10.06 0.00 10.79
C GLY A 390 8.97 1.03 10.97
N ALA A 391 8.98 2.09 10.16
CA ALA A 391 8.00 3.16 10.22
C ALA A 391 7.56 3.59 8.83
N ASP A 392 6.27 3.87 8.66
CA ASP A 392 5.65 4.33 7.41
C ASP A 392 4.51 5.30 7.71
N VAL A 393 4.28 6.24 6.78
CA VAL A 393 3.12 7.12 6.78
C VAL A 393 2.37 6.97 5.47
N THR A 394 1.11 6.57 5.56
CA THR A 394 0.22 6.44 4.40
C THR A 394 -0.76 7.60 4.33
N HIS A 395 -0.65 8.42 3.29
CA HIS A 395 -1.56 9.51 3.01
C HIS A 395 -2.87 9.07 2.31
N PRO A 396 -3.95 9.86 2.42
CA PRO A 396 -5.19 9.67 1.63
C PRO A 396 -4.98 9.74 0.12
N GLN A 397 -5.98 9.29 -0.63
CA GLN A 397 -5.92 9.34 -2.09
C GLN A 397 -5.93 10.79 -2.61
N PRO A 398 -5.31 11.07 -3.78
CA PRO A 398 -5.42 12.39 -4.40
C PRO A 398 -6.87 12.80 -4.63
N GLY A 399 -7.25 14.00 -4.15
CA GLY A 399 -8.62 14.53 -4.24
C GLY A 399 -9.51 14.21 -3.03
N GLU A 400 -8.98 13.55 -2.00
CA GLU A 400 -9.62 13.38 -0.71
C GLU A 400 -8.99 14.35 0.29
N ASP A 401 -9.63 15.49 0.54
CA ASP A 401 -9.00 16.63 1.22
C ASP A 401 -9.17 16.62 2.75
N SER A 402 -9.93 15.68 3.31
CA SER A 402 -10.28 15.64 4.74
C SER A 402 -9.78 14.42 5.50
N SER A 403 -9.41 13.34 4.80
CA SER A 403 -8.98 12.11 5.46
C SER A 403 -7.61 12.30 6.14
N PRO A 404 -7.39 11.68 7.31
CA PRO A 404 -6.11 11.81 8.02
C PRO A 404 -5.00 11.03 7.33
N SER A 405 -3.75 11.43 7.55
CA SER A 405 -2.59 10.55 7.35
C SER A 405 -2.57 9.48 8.44
N ILE A 406 -2.04 8.30 8.13
CA ILE A 406 -1.91 7.21 9.11
C ILE A 406 -0.44 6.87 9.24
N ALA A 407 0.10 7.04 10.44
CA ALA A 407 1.42 6.56 10.80
C ALA A 407 1.34 5.14 11.36
N ALA A 408 2.33 4.33 11.05
CA ALA A 408 2.51 3.02 11.64
C ALA A 408 3.97 2.81 12.03
N VAL A 409 4.18 2.26 13.23
CA VAL A 409 5.51 1.89 13.72
C VAL A 409 5.47 0.45 14.19
N VAL A 410 6.38 -0.36 13.67
CA VAL A 410 6.59 -1.75 14.08
C VAL A 410 7.96 -1.89 14.74
N ALA A 411 8.10 -2.85 15.65
CA ALA A 411 9.39 -3.20 16.21
C ALA A 411 9.54 -4.70 16.42
N SER A 412 10.77 -5.21 16.27
CA SER A 412 11.13 -6.59 16.54
C SER A 412 10.92 -6.94 18.01
N MET A 413 10.41 -8.13 18.32
CA MET A 413 10.02 -8.55 19.68
C MET A 413 10.77 -9.80 20.17
N ASP A 414 11.63 -10.38 19.34
CA ASP A 414 12.46 -11.54 19.64
C ASP A 414 13.93 -11.23 19.31
N TRP A 415 14.75 -11.06 20.34
CA TRP A 415 16.20 -10.96 20.20
C TRP A 415 16.82 -12.28 20.68
N PRO A 416 17.79 -12.86 19.95
CA PRO A 416 18.54 -12.28 18.83
C PRO A 416 17.98 -12.52 17.40
N GLU A 417 16.86 -13.22 17.22
CA GLU A 417 16.45 -13.71 15.89
C GLU A 417 15.75 -12.70 14.98
N VAL A 418 15.11 -11.68 15.55
CA VAL A 418 14.48 -10.53 14.85
C VAL A 418 13.49 -10.95 13.76
N THR A 419 12.49 -11.75 14.13
CA THR A 419 11.48 -12.28 13.19
C THR A 419 10.03 -12.01 13.58
N LYS A 420 9.77 -11.73 14.86
CA LYS A 420 8.46 -11.35 15.38
C LYS A 420 8.39 -9.84 15.50
N TYR A 421 7.29 -9.25 15.03
CA TYR A 421 7.10 -7.80 15.11
C TYR A 421 5.76 -7.44 15.75
N ARG A 422 5.77 -6.48 16.67
CA ARG A 422 4.57 -5.80 17.16
C ARG A 422 4.39 -4.51 16.37
N GLY A 423 3.14 -4.16 16.03
CA GLY A 423 2.83 -2.97 15.25
C GLY A 423 1.79 -2.08 15.93
N LEU A 424 2.06 -0.79 15.94
CA LEU A 424 1.18 0.26 16.44
C LEU A 424 0.86 1.23 15.30
N VAL A 425 -0.31 1.86 15.39
CA VAL A 425 -0.85 2.75 14.36
C VAL A 425 -1.47 3.97 15.01
N SER A 426 -1.35 5.12 14.35
CA SER A 426 -1.89 6.39 14.82
C SER A 426 -2.39 7.24 13.65
N ALA A 427 -3.48 7.97 13.85
CA ALA A 427 -3.93 8.97 12.89
C ALA A 427 -3.26 10.30 13.20
N GLN A 428 -2.90 11.02 12.14
CA GLN A 428 -2.32 12.36 12.22
C GLN A 428 -2.94 13.27 11.14
N ALA A 429 -2.59 14.55 11.21
CA ALA A 429 -3.17 15.59 10.34
C ALA A 429 -3.05 15.24 8.84
N HIS A 430 -3.93 15.81 8.03
CA HIS A 430 -3.97 15.56 6.59
C HIS A 430 -2.61 15.86 5.94
N ARG A 431 -2.04 14.86 5.25
CA ARG A 431 -0.73 14.96 4.57
C ARG A 431 0.45 15.33 5.47
N GLU A 432 0.30 15.13 6.77
CA GLU A 432 1.43 15.19 7.71
C GLU A 432 2.34 13.97 7.46
N GLU A 433 3.62 14.21 7.18
CA GLU A 433 4.64 13.15 6.99
C GLU A 433 5.37 12.82 8.29
N ILE A 434 5.61 13.78 9.18
CA ILE A 434 6.33 13.53 10.44
C ILE A 434 5.43 12.73 11.38
N ILE A 435 5.98 11.69 12.01
CA ILE A 435 5.20 10.84 12.91
C ILE A 435 4.98 11.56 14.24
N GLN A 436 3.82 12.21 14.37
CA GLN A 436 3.49 13.02 15.55
C GLN A 436 3.29 12.19 16.82
N ASP A 437 2.89 10.93 16.69
CA ASP A 437 2.64 10.00 17.81
C ASP A 437 3.80 9.07 18.12
N LEU A 438 5.00 9.39 17.62
CA LEU A 438 6.20 8.60 17.88
C LEU A 438 6.54 8.63 19.38
N TYR A 439 6.41 9.82 19.98
CA TYR A 439 6.41 10.09 21.41
C TYR A 439 5.48 11.28 21.69
N LYS A 440 4.71 11.22 22.78
CA LYS A 440 3.86 12.32 23.23
C LYS A 440 3.88 12.43 24.75
N LYS A 441 3.62 13.65 25.22
CA LYS A 441 3.33 13.95 26.62
C LYS A 441 2.01 14.71 26.69
N TYR A 442 1.16 14.35 27.64
CA TYR A 442 -0.07 15.09 27.90
C TYR A 442 -0.37 15.11 29.40
N GLN A 443 -1.05 16.16 29.84
CA GLN A 443 -1.48 16.28 31.23
C GLN A 443 -2.79 15.49 31.40
N ASP A 444 -2.74 14.42 32.18
CA ASP A 444 -3.91 13.67 32.60
C ASP A 444 -4.43 14.21 33.94
N PRO A 445 -5.73 14.55 34.06
CA PRO A 445 -6.28 15.09 35.29
C PRO A 445 -6.12 14.19 36.53
N GLN A 446 -5.97 12.88 36.33
CA GLN A 446 -5.86 11.90 37.42
C GLN A 446 -4.42 11.38 37.59
N LYS A 447 -3.67 11.22 36.49
CA LYS A 447 -2.34 10.61 36.49
C LYS A 447 -1.19 11.62 36.42
N GLY A 448 -1.50 12.91 36.35
CA GLY A 448 -0.49 13.95 36.17
C GLY A 448 0.11 13.92 34.76
N LEU A 449 1.40 14.20 34.63
CA LEU A 449 2.08 14.15 33.34
C LEU A 449 2.22 12.71 32.85
N VAL A 450 1.53 12.35 31.77
CA VAL A 450 1.58 11.03 31.17
C VAL A 450 2.50 11.04 29.96
N HIS A 451 3.46 10.13 29.96
CA HIS A 451 4.36 9.87 28.84
C HIS A 451 3.83 8.70 28.00
N SER A 452 3.58 8.94 26.72
CA SER A 452 2.98 7.99 25.79
C SER A 452 3.69 8.03 24.42
N GLY A 453 3.14 7.29 23.45
CA GLY A 453 3.66 7.22 22.09
C GLY A 453 4.18 5.84 21.71
N MET A 454 4.27 5.63 20.40
CA MET A 454 4.50 4.30 19.83
C MET A 454 5.86 3.70 20.22
N ILE A 455 6.93 4.50 20.22
CA ILE A 455 8.27 4.02 20.58
C ILE A 455 8.32 3.53 22.03
N ARG A 456 7.74 4.31 22.95
CA ARG A 456 7.73 3.99 24.37
C ARG A 456 6.98 2.68 24.65
N GLU A 457 5.81 2.50 24.04
CA GLU A 457 5.04 1.25 24.15
C GLU A 457 5.83 0.05 23.59
N LEU A 458 6.51 0.23 22.46
CA LEU A 458 7.31 -0.82 21.83
C LEU A 458 8.56 -1.19 22.64
N PHE A 459 9.21 -0.25 23.32
CA PHE A 459 10.30 -0.57 24.25
C PHE A 459 9.83 -1.39 25.45
N ILE A 460 8.69 -1.04 26.04
CA ILE A 460 8.10 -1.81 27.14
C ILE A 460 7.74 -3.22 26.66
N ALA A 461 7.13 -3.33 25.47
CA ALA A 461 6.80 -4.62 24.87
C ALA A 461 8.06 -5.45 24.61
N PHE A 462 9.14 -4.85 24.09
CA PHE A 462 10.42 -5.53 23.88
C PHE A 462 10.99 -6.08 25.19
N ARG A 463 11.02 -5.28 26.27
CA ARG A 463 11.50 -5.73 27.58
C ARG A 463 10.65 -6.86 28.14
N ARG A 464 9.33 -6.78 27.98
CA ARG A 464 8.39 -7.85 28.38
C ARG A 464 8.61 -9.14 27.60
N SER A 465 8.88 -9.05 26.30
CA SER A 465 9.04 -10.21 25.42
C SER A 465 10.42 -10.86 25.48
N THR A 466 11.48 -10.08 25.70
CA THR A 466 12.88 -10.56 25.66
C THR A 466 13.54 -10.65 27.03
N GLY A 467 12.97 -10.00 28.05
CA GLY A 467 13.64 -9.81 29.33
C GLY A 467 14.84 -8.88 29.26
N GLN A 468 15.08 -8.18 28.14
CA GLN A 468 16.24 -7.30 27.91
C GLN A 468 15.79 -5.87 27.55
N LYS A 469 16.60 -4.87 27.91
CA LYS A 469 16.43 -3.51 27.37
C LYS A 469 17.30 -3.38 26.10
N PRO A 470 16.82 -2.73 25.03
CA PRO A 470 17.66 -2.50 23.87
C PRO A 470 18.88 -1.65 24.24
N HIS A 471 20.05 -1.99 23.75
CA HIS A 471 21.25 -1.16 23.84
C HIS A 471 21.53 -0.45 22.50
N ARG A 472 20.93 -0.96 21.42
CA ARG A 472 20.99 -0.39 20.08
C ARG A 472 19.61 -0.38 19.42
N ILE A 473 19.42 0.64 18.59
CA ILE A 473 18.22 0.88 17.80
C ILE A 473 18.62 0.97 16.33
N ILE A 474 17.93 0.22 15.48
CA ILE A 474 18.01 0.39 14.03
C ILE A 474 16.63 0.79 13.54
N PHE A 475 16.50 1.97 12.95
CA PHE A 475 15.22 2.57 12.60
C PHE A 475 15.09 2.72 11.08
N TYR A 476 14.27 1.88 10.44
CA TYR A 476 13.99 1.98 9.00
C TYR A 476 12.72 2.80 8.75
N ARG A 477 12.86 3.98 8.13
CA ARG A 477 11.77 4.92 7.85
C ARG A 477 11.42 4.95 6.36
N ASP A 478 10.29 4.37 5.96
CA ASP A 478 9.82 4.34 4.57
C ASP A 478 9.06 5.62 4.19
N GLY A 479 9.14 6.05 2.94
CA GLY A 479 8.21 7.06 2.38
C GLY A 479 8.64 8.52 2.47
N VAL A 480 9.79 8.82 3.07
CA VAL A 480 10.28 10.20 3.23
C VAL A 480 11.03 10.67 1.98
N SER A 481 10.73 11.88 1.50
CA SER A 481 11.46 12.50 0.38
C SER A 481 12.73 13.21 0.86
N GLU A 482 13.74 13.34 -0.01
CA GLU A 482 15.03 13.99 0.32
C GLU A 482 14.85 15.39 0.92
N GLY A 483 13.93 16.19 0.36
CA GLY A 483 13.62 17.54 0.86
C GLY A 483 13.03 17.59 2.28
N GLN A 484 12.69 16.44 2.88
CA GLN A 484 12.16 16.32 4.23
C GLN A 484 13.12 15.61 5.21
N PHE A 485 14.30 15.15 4.75
CA PHE A 485 15.22 14.35 5.56
C PHE A 485 15.60 15.04 6.88
N SER A 486 16.08 16.28 6.83
CA SER A 486 16.52 17.00 8.03
C SER A 486 15.38 17.18 9.04
N GLN A 487 14.19 17.54 8.58
CA GLN A 487 13.05 17.77 9.45
C GLN A 487 12.56 16.47 10.09
N VAL A 488 12.43 15.41 9.30
CA VAL A 488 12.03 14.09 9.81
C VAL A 488 13.06 13.57 10.82
N LEU A 489 14.36 13.62 10.49
CA LEU A 489 15.40 13.18 11.40
C LEU A 489 15.34 13.95 12.71
N LEU A 490 15.29 15.28 12.68
CA LEU A 490 15.31 16.11 13.88
C LEU A 490 14.14 15.77 14.82
N HIS A 491 12.91 15.73 14.29
CA HIS A 491 11.72 15.48 15.10
C HIS A 491 11.61 14.02 15.57
N GLU A 492 11.83 13.05 14.68
CA GLU A 492 11.67 11.63 15.02
C GLU A 492 12.82 11.15 15.91
N MET A 493 14.04 11.63 15.71
CA MET A 493 15.18 11.32 16.59
C MET A 493 14.98 11.91 17.99
N GLN A 494 14.49 13.15 18.09
CA GLN A 494 14.14 13.75 19.38
C GLN A 494 13.09 12.91 20.10
N ALA A 495 12.02 12.49 19.42
CA ALA A 495 10.99 11.64 20.00
C ALA A 495 11.55 10.29 20.50
N ILE A 496 12.48 9.67 19.77
CA ILE A 496 13.17 8.45 20.23
C ILE A 496 13.96 8.71 21.51
N ARG A 497 14.72 9.81 21.56
CA ARG A 497 15.52 10.20 22.74
C ARG A 497 14.67 10.48 23.96
N GLU A 498 13.60 11.26 23.79
CA GLU A 498 12.66 11.59 24.87
C GLU A 498 11.99 10.31 25.39
N ALA A 499 11.55 9.41 24.51
CA ALA A 499 10.99 8.13 24.93
C ALA A 499 11.98 7.30 25.78
N CYS A 500 13.26 7.26 25.40
CA CYS A 500 14.29 6.56 26.18
C CYS A 500 14.47 7.18 27.58
N GLY A 501 14.62 8.51 27.66
CA GLY A 501 14.82 9.21 28.93
C GLY A 501 13.65 9.04 29.92
N THR A 502 12.43 8.79 29.44
CA THR A 502 11.27 8.52 30.31
C THR A 502 11.18 7.10 30.86
N LEU A 503 11.96 6.16 30.32
CA LEU A 503 11.94 4.77 30.77
C LEU A 503 12.94 4.54 31.90
N GLU A 504 14.11 5.16 31.82
CA GLU A 504 15.18 5.07 32.81
C GLU A 504 16.09 6.29 32.66
N GLU A 505 16.46 6.91 33.78
CA GLU A 505 17.35 8.07 33.78
C GLU A 505 18.71 7.72 33.15
N GLY A 506 19.20 8.56 32.23
CA GLY A 506 20.46 8.32 31.51
C GLY A 506 20.39 7.22 30.43
N TYR A 507 19.25 6.57 30.21
CA TYR A 507 19.12 5.55 29.16
C TYR A 507 19.15 6.20 27.76
N CYS A 508 20.26 5.98 27.05
CA CYS A 508 20.53 6.56 25.74
C CYS A 508 21.14 5.49 24.80
N PRO A 509 20.34 4.54 24.29
CA PRO A 509 20.83 3.51 23.37
C PRO A 509 21.30 4.14 22.05
N ARG A 510 22.30 3.52 21.41
CA ARG A 510 22.84 4.01 20.13
C ARG A 510 21.84 3.82 18.99
N VAL A 511 21.72 4.80 18.09
CA VAL A 511 20.72 4.77 17.01
C VAL A 511 21.38 4.79 15.63
N THR A 512 20.88 3.94 14.73
CA THR A 512 21.07 4.07 13.28
C THR A 512 19.73 4.37 12.63
N PHE A 513 19.61 5.52 11.96
CA PHE A 513 18.40 5.97 11.30
C PHE A 513 18.57 5.88 9.78
N VAL A 514 17.77 5.03 9.15
CA VAL A 514 17.87 4.72 7.71
C VAL A 514 16.54 5.03 7.04
N VAL A 515 16.54 5.97 6.10
CA VAL A 515 15.39 6.20 5.22
C VAL A 515 15.37 5.14 4.12
N VAL A 516 14.17 4.64 3.82
CA VAL A 516 13.91 3.63 2.79
C VAL A 516 13.05 4.27 1.70
N GLN A 517 13.53 4.25 0.46
CA GLN A 517 12.83 4.81 -0.69
C GLN A 517 12.70 3.76 -1.78
N LYS A 518 11.51 3.17 -1.91
CA LYS A 518 11.20 2.24 -3.02
C LYS A 518 10.73 2.96 -4.29
N ARG A 519 10.19 4.17 -4.13
CA ARG A 519 9.53 4.93 -5.20
C ARG A 519 10.42 6.07 -5.68
N HIS A 520 11.36 5.75 -6.57
CA HIS A 520 12.22 6.70 -7.27
C HIS A 520 12.35 6.33 -8.76
N HIS A 521 13.12 7.13 -9.50
CA HIS A 521 13.27 7.02 -10.95
C HIS A 521 14.47 6.18 -11.40
N THR A 522 15.43 5.90 -10.51
CA THR A 522 16.62 5.06 -10.80
C THR A 522 16.23 3.62 -11.17
N ARG A 523 16.79 3.10 -12.28
CA ARG A 523 16.68 1.71 -12.71
C ARG A 523 18.06 1.17 -13.04
N PHE A 524 18.25 -0.13 -12.81
CA PHE A 524 19.46 -0.83 -13.20
C PHE A 524 19.13 -1.88 -14.25
N PHE A 525 20.05 -2.03 -15.19
CA PHE A 525 20.01 -3.01 -16.25
C PHE A 525 21.32 -3.80 -16.20
N PRO A 526 21.29 -5.12 -16.48
CA PRO A 526 22.52 -5.88 -16.64
C PRO A 526 23.33 -5.30 -17.81
N ALA A 527 24.65 -5.23 -17.67
CA ALA A 527 25.53 -4.75 -18.74
C ALA A 527 25.46 -5.64 -20.00
N ASP A 528 25.15 -6.92 -19.82
CA ASP A 528 24.89 -7.88 -20.89
C ASP A 528 23.64 -8.70 -20.56
N HIS A 529 22.58 -8.52 -21.36
CA HIS A 529 21.31 -9.24 -21.20
C HIS A 529 21.40 -10.72 -21.55
N ASN A 530 22.46 -11.16 -22.24
CA ASN A 530 22.63 -12.56 -22.65
C ASN A 530 23.34 -13.40 -21.56
N LYS A 531 23.98 -12.75 -20.59
CA LYS A 531 24.70 -13.39 -19.50
C LYS A 531 23.76 -13.83 -18.38
N ARG A 532 23.46 -15.13 -18.32
CA ARG A 532 22.55 -15.74 -17.34
C ARG A 532 23.07 -15.69 -15.89
N ASP A 533 24.37 -15.56 -15.72
CA ASP A 533 25.04 -15.34 -14.43
C ASP A 533 24.88 -13.90 -13.90
N LEU A 534 24.43 -12.95 -14.74
CA LEU A 534 24.16 -11.56 -14.35
C LEU A 534 22.67 -11.23 -14.25
N THR A 535 21.80 -12.19 -14.61
CA THR A 535 20.37 -11.94 -14.75
C THR A 535 19.53 -13.00 -14.04
N ASP A 536 18.39 -12.58 -13.52
CA ASP A 536 17.37 -13.51 -13.06
C ASP A 536 16.54 -14.05 -14.26
N LYS A 537 15.56 -14.92 -13.95
CA LYS A 537 14.67 -15.52 -14.97
C LYS A 537 13.88 -14.49 -15.79
N SER A 538 13.72 -13.27 -15.29
CA SER A 538 13.00 -12.19 -15.95
C SER A 538 13.87 -11.27 -16.80
N GLY A 539 15.20 -11.47 -16.79
CA GLY A 539 16.17 -10.56 -17.39
C GLY A 539 16.50 -9.35 -16.51
N ASN A 540 16.08 -9.34 -15.25
CA ASN A 540 16.46 -8.29 -14.29
C ASN A 540 17.83 -8.59 -13.68
N ILE A 541 18.45 -7.56 -13.11
CA ILE A 541 19.62 -7.73 -12.24
C ILE A 541 19.32 -8.70 -11.09
N LEU A 542 20.37 -9.35 -10.58
CA LEU A 542 20.23 -10.38 -9.55
C LEU A 542 19.71 -9.82 -8.21
N PRO A 543 18.98 -10.61 -7.42
CA PRO A 543 18.72 -10.33 -6.02
C PRO A 543 20.05 -10.24 -5.25
N GLY A 544 20.17 -9.26 -4.35
CA GLY A 544 21.40 -8.94 -3.64
C GLY A 544 22.29 -7.93 -4.36
N THR A 545 21.93 -7.46 -5.57
CA THR A 545 22.71 -6.43 -6.26
C THR A 545 22.69 -5.12 -5.48
N VAL A 546 23.87 -4.62 -5.13
CA VAL A 546 24.12 -3.37 -4.42
C VAL A 546 24.93 -2.42 -5.29
N VAL A 547 24.53 -1.14 -5.28
CA VAL A 547 25.27 -0.02 -5.86
C VAL A 547 25.37 1.07 -4.81
N ASP A 548 26.58 1.39 -4.39
CA ASP A 548 26.93 2.37 -3.36
C ASP A 548 28.03 3.34 -3.84
N SER A 549 28.20 3.46 -5.17
CA SER A 549 29.21 4.29 -5.79
C SER A 549 28.68 4.96 -7.05
N LYS A 550 29.41 5.97 -7.55
CA LYS A 550 29.18 6.74 -8.77
C LYS A 550 27.88 7.58 -8.79
N ILE A 551 26.73 6.93 -8.65
CA ILE A 551 25.39 7.54 -8.73
C ILE A 551 24.75 7.81 -7.36
N CYS A 552 25.43 7.41 -6.28
CA CYS A 552 25.07 7.67 -4.90
C CYS A 552 25.47 9.09 -4.48
N HIS A 553 25.03 9.52 -3.30
CA HIS A 553 25.35 10.83 -2.77
C HIS A 553 26.88 11.02 -2.64
N PRO A 554 27.43 12.18 -2.99
CA PRO A 554 28.87 12.39 -3.01
C PRO A 554 29.55 12.32 -1.65
N THR A 555 28.82 12.56 -0.56
CA THR A 555 29.37 12.69 0.81
C THR A 555 28.57 11.96 1.88
N GLU A 556 27.35 11.52 1.59
CA GLU A 556 26.47 10.92 2.57
C GLU A 556 26.51 9.40 2.41
N PHE A 557 26.01 8.68 3.41
CA PHE A 557 25.99 7.23 3.38
C PHE A 557 24.66 6.74 2.80
N ASP A 558 24.65 6.48 1.49
CA ASP A 558 23.51 5.89 0.80
C ASP A 558 23.91 4.73 -0.11
N PHE A 559 22.95 3.86 -0.40
CA PHE A 559 23.15 2.76 -1.33
C PHE A 559 21.82 2.29 -1.91
N TYR A 560 21.86 1.77 -3.13
CA TYR A 560 20.75 1.05 -3.73
C TYR A 560 20.93 -0.45 -3.50
N LEU A 561 19.85 -1.15 -3.17
CA LEU A 561 19.82 -2.59 -3.02
C LEU A 561 18.60 -3.18 -3.75
N ASN A 562 18.87 -4.03 -4.74
CA ASN A 562 17.86 -4.89 -5.33
C ASN A 562 17.86 -6.25 -4.60
N SER A 563 17.12 -6.35 -3.51
CA SER A 563 17.05 -7.57 -2.67
C SER A 563 16.19 -8.71 -3.24
N HIS A 564 15.42 -8.47 -4.31
CA HIS A 564 14.36 -9.37 -4.77
C HIS A 564 14.52 -9.76 -6.24
N ALA A 565 13.96 -10.92 -6.59
CA ALA A 565 13.86 -11.35 -7.99
C ALA A 565 12.70 -10.65 -8.70
N GLY A 566 12.95 -10.16 -9.90
CA GLY A 566 11.95 -9.65 -10.82
C GLY A 566 11.03 -10.78 -11.27
N ILE A 567 9.74 -10.66 -10.98
CA ILE A 567 8.72 -11.60 -11.50
C ILE A 567 8.24 -11.10 -12.86
N GLN A 568 7.95 -9.80 -12.93
CA GLN A 568 7.42 -9.11 -14.08
C GLN A 568 8.00 -7.70 -14.15
N GLY A 569 8.09 -7.17 -15.36
CA GLY A 569 8.57 -5.82 -15.60
C GLY A 569 10.07 -5.65 -15.30
N THR A 570 10.46 -4.42 -15.02
CA THR A 570 11.80 -4.05 -14.56
C THR A 570 11.78 -3.80 -13.05
N SER A 571 12.68 -4.45 -12.33
CA SER A 571 12.85 -4.35 -10.88
C SER A 571 13.11 -2.91 -10.47
N ARG A 572 12.68 -2.59 -9.24
CA ARG A 572 12.98 -1.32 -8.58
C ARG A 572 13.90 -1.62 -7.40
N PRO A 573 15.22 -1.41 -7.55
CA PRO A 573 16.16 -1.46 -6.43
C PRO A 573 15.71 -0.44 -5.40
N THR A 574 15.69 -0.77 -4.12
CA THR A 574 15.32 0.19 -3.08
C THR A 574 16.52 1.03 -2.72
N HIS A 575 16.33 2.34 -2.58
CA HIS A 575 17.36 3.27 -2.13
C HIS A 575 17.30 3.39 -0.60
N TYR A 576 18.43 3.22 0.05
CA TYR A 576 18.61 3.34 1.49
C TYR A 576 19.55 4.49 1.77
N HIS A 577 19.12 5.42 2.62
CA HIS A 577 19.90 6.60 2.97
C HIS A 577 20.05 6.67 4.49
N VAL A 578 21.28 6.60 4.98
CA VAL A 578 21.59 6.65 6.41
C VAL A 578 21.70 8.10 6.84
N LEU A 579 20.67 8.59 7.54
CA LEU A 579 20.62 9.98 7.99
C LEU A 579 21.40 10.20 9.29
N PHE A 580 21.58 9.16 10.09
CA PHE A 580 22.27 9.22 11.37
C PHE A 580 22.75 7.83 11.79
N ASP A 581 23.97 7.71 12.31
CA ASP A 581 24.50 6.42 12.76
C ASP A 581 25.50 6.55 13.92
N GLU A 582 25.08 6.13 15.11
CA GLU A 582 25.94 6.00 16.29
C GLU A 582 26.41 4.56 16.53
N ASN A 583 25.82 3.59 15.81
CA ASN A 583 26.26 2.20 15.90
C ASN A 583 27.53 1.96 15.07
N ASN A 584 27.96 2.95 14.27
CA ASN A 584 29.16 2.93 13.44
C ASN A 584 29.17 1.71 12.51
N PHE A 585 28.08 1.53 11.77
CA PHE A 585 28.01 0.51 10.74
C PHE A 585 29.02 0.79 9.63
N THR A 586 29.70 -0.26 9.19
CA THR A 586 30.38 -0.23 7.90
C THR A 586 29.35 -0.36 6.77
N ALA A 587 29.70 0.10 5.56
CA ALA A 587 28.88 -0.08 4.37
C ALA A 587 28.48 -1.55 4.17
N ASP A 588 29.47 -2.45 4.18
CA ASP A 588 29.22 -3.89 4.05
C ASP A 588 28.34 -4.46 5.16
N GLY A 589 28.54 -4.01 6.40
CA GLY A 589 27.76 -4.47 7.55
C GLY A 589 26.28 -4.11 7.42
N LEU A 590 25.97 -2.86 7.10
CA LEU A 590 24.59 -2.42 6.96
C LEU A 590 23.93 -2.99 5.70
N GLN A 591 24.62 -2.98 4.56
CA GLN A 591 24.09 -3.52 3.30
C GLN A 591 23.78 -5.02 3.42
N THR A 592 24.68 -5.80 4.04
CA THR A 592 24.48 -7.23 4.30
C THR A 592 23.32 -7.45 5.26
N LEU A 593 23.23 -6.68 6.35
CA LEU A 593 22.11 -6.76 7.28
C LEU A 593 20.77 -6.46 6.58
N THR A 594 20.68 -5.35 5.85
CA THR A 594 19.46 -4.95 5.13
C THR A 594 19.05 -6.01 4.10
N ASN A 595 20.00 -6.58 3.35
CA ASN A 595 19.75 -7.68 2.42
C ASN A 595 19.25 -8.92 3.15
N ASN A 596 19.93 -9.35 4.22
CA ASN A 596 19.59 -10.57 4.94
C ASN A 596 18.20 -10.48 5.58
N LEU A 597 17.86 -9.33 6.15
CA LEU A 597 16.52 -9.08 6.68
C LEU A 597 15.45 -9.24 5.59
N CYS A 598 15.70 -8.92 4.32
CA CYS A 598 14.71 -9.12 3.24
C CYS A 598 14.25 -10.59 3.07
N TYR A 599 14.97 -11.56 3.63
CA TYR A 599 14.61 -12.98 3.63
C TYR A 599 13.77 -13.41 4.86
N THR A 600 13.51 -12.52 5.83
CA THR A 600 12.71 -12.83 7.04
C THR A 600 11.25 -12.37 6.93
N TYR A 601 10.80 -11.96 5.74
CA TYR A 601 9.40 -11.60 5.53
C TYR A 601 8.47 -12.81 5.66
N ALA A 602 7.61 -12.78 6.67
CA ALA A 602 6.88 -13.96 7.12
C ALA A 602 5.82 -14.49 6.14
N ARG A 603 5.35 -13.66 5.18
CA ARG A 603 4.18 -14.00 4.35
C ARG A 603 4.50 -14.79 3.09
N CYS A 604 5.78 -15.02 2.76
CA CYS A 604 6.18 -15.82 1.61
C CYS A 604 7.59 -16.41 1.76
N THR A 605 7.92 -17.39 0.93
CA THR A 605 9.28 -17.96 0.82
C THR A 605 10.09 -17.28 -0.27
N ARG A 606 10.17 -15.96 -0.22
CA ARG A 606 10.90 -15.12 -1.19
C ARG A 606 11.52 -13.94 -0.47
N SER A 607 12.68 -13.51 -0.96
CA SER A 607 13.21 -12.21 -0.57
C SER A 607 12.31 -11.09 -1.12
N VAL A 608 11.99 -10.12 -0.27
CA VAL A 608 11.14 -8.98 -0.61
C VAL A 608 11.95 -7.75 -0.97
N SER A 609 11.35 -6.83 -1.73
CA SER A 609 12.04 -5.67 -2.30
C SER A 609 12.47 -4.60 -1.29
N ILE A 610 11.89 -4.60 -0.09
CA ILE A 610 12.18 -3.64 0.99
C ILE A 610 12.36 -4.43 2.28
N VAL A 611 13.14 -3.88 3.20
CA VAL A 611 13.43 -4.53 4.49
C VAL A 611 12.11 -4.80 5.26
N PRO A 612 11.90 -5.99 5.85
CA PRO A 612 10.58 -6.35 6.39
C PRO A 612 10.01 -5.42 7.46
N PRO A 613 10.77 -4.79 8.38
CA PRO A 613 10.23 -3.78 9.28
C PRO A 613 9.46 -2.68 8.54
N ALA A 614 10.05 -2.07 7.51
CA ALA A 614 9.38 -1.08 6.67
C ALA A 614 8.15 -1.67 5.96
N TYR A 615 8.26 -2.89 5.43
CA TYR A 615 7.14 -3.60 4.81
C TYR A 615 5.97 -3.81 5.79
N TYR A 616 6.27 -4.22 7.02
CA TYR A 616 5.27 -4.46 8.06
C TYR A 616 4.62 -3.15 8.53
N ALA A 617 5.38 -2.06 8.64
CA ALA A 617 4.82 -0.73 8.92
C ALA A 617 3.80 -0.32 7.83
N HIS A 618 4.16 -0.45 6.56
CA HIS A 618 3.23 -0.19 5.45
C HIS A 618 1.98 -1.10 5.49
N LEU A 619 2.13 -2.38 5.86
CA LEU A 619 0.97 -3.27 6.05
C LEU A 619 0.07 -2.84 7.22
N ALA A 620 0.66 -2.38 8.32
CA ALA A 620 -0.07 -1.89 9.49
C ALA A 620 -0.80 -0.57 9.19
N ALA A 621 -0.14 0.38 8.50
CA ALA A 621 -0.78 1.62 8.05
C ALA A 621 -1.94 1.36 7.09
N PHE A 622 -1.74 0.47 6.10
CA PHE A 622 -2.79 0.05 5.19
C PHE A 622 -3.94 -0.67 5.90
N ARG A 623 -3.63 -1.49 6.93
CA ARG A 623 -4.66 -2.13 7.77
C ARG A 623 -5.48 -1.09 8.51
N ALA A 624 -4.85 -0.09 9.12
CA ALA A 624 -5.53 0.96 9.86
C ALA A 624 -6.42 1.84 8.98
N ARG A 625 -6.06 2.03 7.69
CA ARG A 625 -6.93 2.73 6.73
C ARG A 625 -8.31 2.09 6.61
N TYR A 626 -8.39 0.76 6.63
CA TYR A 626 -9.67 0.04 6.62
C TYR A 626 -10.56 0.32 7.84
N TYR A 627 -9.98 0.74 8.97
CA TYR A 627 -10.77 1.05 10.16
C TYR A 627 -11.53 2.38 10.03
N ILE A 628 -11.16 3.23 9.07
CA ILE A 628 -11.78 4.54 8.83
C ILE A 628 -12.79 4.50 7.67
N GLU A 629 -12.61 3.64 6.66
CA GLU A 629 -13.40 3.66 5.40
C GLU A 629 -14.92 3.60 5.59
N ASP A 630 -15.43 2.79 6.52
CA ASP A 630 -16.87 2.67 6.79
C ASP A 630 -17.48 3.90 7.48
N VAL A 631 -16.66 4.70 8.16
CA VAL A 631 -17.16 5.83 8.96
C VAL A 631 -17.34 7.09 8.10
N THR A 632 -16.60 7.16 6.99
CA THR A 632 -16.67 8.24 6.00
C THR A 632 -17.81 8.07 4.98
N SER A 633 -18.35 6.87 4.79
CA SER A 633 -19.45 6.65 3.82
C SER A 633 -20.81 7.19 4.28
N ASP A 634 -21.05 7.31 5.58
CA ASP A 634 -22.31 7.85 6.13
C ASP A 634 -22.28 9.36 6.37
N SER A 635 -21.10 9.99 6.26
CA SER A 635 -20.95 11.44 6.44
C SER A 635 -20.95 12.13 5.09
N GLY A 636 -22.15 12.44 4.59
CA GLY A 636 -22.33 13.27 3.41
C GLY A 636 -21.51 14.57 3.48
N SER A 637 -20.86 14.93 2.38
CA SER A 637 -20.03 16.13 2.29
C SER A 637 -20.86 17.39 2.53
N THR A 638 -20.84 17.89 3.76
CA THR A 638 -21.08 19.30 4.04
C THR A 638 -19.74 20.02 4.01
N GLY A 639 -19.61 20.96 3.07
CA GLY A 639 -18.44 21.81 2.97
C GLY A 639 -18.25 22.59 4.28
N ALA A 640 -17.05 22.55 4.83
CA ALA A 640 -16.66 23.37 5.95
C ALA A 640 -15.32 24.03 5.66
N THR A 641 -15.36 25.35 5.73
CA THR A 641 -14.26 26.32 5.65
C THR A 641 -13.18 26.08 6.71
N GLY A 642 -11.92 25.99 6.28
CA GLY A 642 -10.76 26.63 6.92
C GLY A 642 -10.51 26.50 8.44
N ARG A 643 -10.89 25.41 9.10
CA ARG A 643 -10.41 25.10 10.46
C ARG A 643 -9.55 23.84 10.43
N SER A 644 -8.41 23.85 11.13
CA SER A 644 -7.57 22.67 11.38
C SER A 644 -8.41 21.59 12.07
N VAL A 645 -8.95 20.65 11.30
CA VAL A 645 -9.71 19.53 11.83
C VAL A 645 -8.72 18.63 12.57
N GLU A 646 -8.85 18.54 13.90
CA GLU A 646 -8.13 17.53 14.67
C GLU A 646 -8.33 16.16 14.02
N ALA A 647 -7.23 15.46 13.73
CA ALA A 647 -7.29 14.17 13.08
C ALA A 647 -8.12 13.22 13.95
N ARG A 648 -9.24 12.72 13.41
CA ARG A 648 -10.12 11.79 14.11
C ARG A 648 -9.31 10.59 14.58
N SER A 649 -9.45 10.24 15.87
CA SER A 649 -8.73 9.12 16.47
C SER A 649 -9.09 7.79 15.79
N LEU A 650 -8.07 6.93 15.60
CA LEU A 650 -8.28 5.57 15.14
C LEU A 650 -8.96 4.73 16.23
N PRO A 651 -9.84 3.78 15.86
CA PRO A 651 -10.27 2.75 16.79
C PRO A 651 -9.06 2.00 17.34
N VAL A 652 -9.03 1.82 18.66
CA VAL A 652 -7.91 1.15 19.33
C VAL A 652 -7.98 -0.35 19.06
N VAL A 653 -6.91 -0.90 18.48
CA VAL A 653 -6.74 -2.36 18.32
C VAL A 653 -6.64 -3.01 19.69
N LYS A 654 -7.35 -4.12 19.91
CA LYS A 654 -7.33 -4.82 21.21
C LYS A 654 -5.93 -5.38 21.51
N GLU A 655 -5.53 -5.35 22.78
CA GLU A 655 -4.16 -5.73 23.21
C GLU A 655 -3.73 -7.13 22.77
N ASN A 656 -4.62 -8.12 22.87
CA ASN A 656 -4.34 -9.48 22.44
C ASN A 656 -4.07 -9.60 20.93
N VAL A 657 -4.62 -8.68 20.12
CA VAL A 657 -4.37 -8.60 18.68
C VAL A 657 -3.07 -7.84 18.40
N LYS A 658 -2.75 -6.80 19.18
CA LYS A 658 -1.47 -6.06 19.07
C LYS A 658 -0.25 -6.94 19.34
N ASP A 659 -0.39 -7.94 20.23
CA ASP A 659 0.70 -8.85 20.61
C ASP A 659 1.15 -9.80 19.49
N VAL A 660 0.41 -9.87 18.37
CA VAL A 660 0.73 -10.70 17.22
C VAL A 660 0.84 -9.88 15.93
N MET A 661 1.37 -10.48 14.86
CA MET A 661 1.50 -9.83 13.56
C MET A 661 0.15 -9.80 12.81
N PHE A 662 -0.89 -9.20 13.40
CA PHE A 662 -2.27 -9.20 12.88
C PHE A 662 -2.41 -8.60 11.48
N TYR A 663 -1.52 -7.66 11.13
CA TYR A 663 -1.44 -7.01 9.82
C TYR A 663 -0.92 -7.94 8.70
N CYS A 664 -0.43 -9.15 9.03
CA CYS A 664 0.06 -10.11 8.05
C CYS A 664 -1.03 -10.72 7.16
#